data_AF-A0A329MGY8-F1
#
_entry.id   AF-A0A329MGY8-F1
#
_cell.length_a   1.000
_cell.length_b   1.000
_cell.length_c   1.000
_cell.angle_alpha   90.00
_cell.angle_beta   90.00
_cell.angle_gamma   90.00
#
_symmetry.space_group_name_H-M   'P 1'
#
loop_
_entity.id
_entity.type
_entity.pdbx_description
1 polymer ?
#
loop_
_entity_poly.entity_id
_entity_poly.type
_entity_poly.pdbx_seq_one_letter_code
_entity_poly.pdbx_strand_id
1 'polypeptide(L)'
;MYDEKRYAVRPKIEEGEALTSYLFRLAEANGTSFLGIIHTINTQDYLKIYSKRYYHLDLIPYRQVDVSLLESLLCMSYDELLSHTYYPAVAKIYDNPLDEIDDISFRLSLLIETKKRKFCRKCLLGNRGYKLIWQIKDIEICKIHNIPIESVCRNCGKIQPFTREQMMIPSCVFCTYTLSFGHEDCVVKEVQQEFSIQLKIYEVWERLLRSKGAISSRIDDFNLQQTLALKMLYLSQSQESKYRMSRIKYLTKREIKFLRRLIRGEDSKYHSIIGILIHFFLKSNYSIEEFQKVDVSQEFIQSMLGDQQKTERGPCFTPWCQYKGTTTNMFEYTHYKKANVTHHTSSICTSCFVSYGYDRKTGEWGEIGNTINLVSNIILPLLEAGISRKKMGQMLADISINKINNIIGYMYNQNLIQKDYKFLSNLKLQIEEGLVNKFKILRKHVGGFRYKMLPIANKLFGWSTLEFYIYYYSSEVQMYLIHNERKKEKEPRVHKDLDQKLVEYQEICMQKKRTFSSKDFNESYGVSRGVLGYYNLFDEVAAAREKQKEQLKSEEIQLYWSKAREYTEKMLNEEQPFNCKSVYTLIGRRRKWLKENCPDLARWIHQQVEVSKRQQVEIQLHEAKRKIKETIKQLVENDINLSKTNIAKYSGINVWGQIELGMYYHSLIESLGEGENSDAG
;
A
#
# COMPACT_ATOMS: atom_id res chain seq x y z
N MET A 1 -20.66 35.12 -42.16
CA MET A 1 -21.81 34.71 -41.33
C MET A 1 -21.94 33.22 -41.48
N TYR A 2 -21.44 32.45 -40.52
CA TYR A 2 -21.78 31.03 -40.43
C TYR A 2 -23.22 30.99 -39.92
N ASP A 3 -24.14 30.35 -40.66
CA ASP A 3 -25.43 29.97 -40.09
C ASP A 3 -25.15 29.21 -38.79
N GLU A 4 -25.53 29.77 -37.66
CA GLU A 4 -25.31 29.15 -36.34
C GLU A 4 -26.09 27.84 -36.32
N LYS A 5 -25.39 26.73 -36.57
CA LYS A 5 -25.95 25.38 -36.53
C LYS A 5 -26.36 25.02 -35.11
N ARG A 6 -27.54 25.43 -34.65
CA ARG A 6 -28.06 25.05 -33.33
C ARG A 6 -28.67 23.65 -33.37
N TYR A 7 -28.59 22.89 -32.27
CA TYR A 7 -29.33 21.64 -32.15
C TYR A 7 -30.83 21.93 -32.06
N ALA A 8 -31.65 21.28 -32.88
CA ALA A 8 -33.09 21.56 -32.97
C ALA A 8 -33.84 21.21 -31.69
N VAL A 9 -33.54 20.03 -31.11
CA VAL A 9 -34.14 19.56 -29.86
C VAL A 9 -33.12 19.70 -28.73
N ARG A 10 -33.45 20.45 -27.68
CA ARG A 10 -32.55 20.67 -26.54
C ARG A 10 -33.28 20.21 -25.28
N PRO A 11 -33.04 18.97 -24.80
CA PRO A 11 -33.69 18.50 -23.59
C PRO A 11 -33.32 19.43 -22.42
N LYS A 12 -34.19 19.51 -21.42
CA LYS A 12 -33.85 20.20 -20.17
C LYS A 12 -32.79 19.41 -19.43
N ILE A 13 -31.73 20.08 -19.02
CA ILE A 13 -30.69 19.48 -18.20
C ILE A 13 -31.22 19.25 -16.78
N GLU A 14 -30.99 18.07 -16.22
CA GLU A 14 -31.52 17.72 -14.91
C GLU A 14 -30.59 18.23 -13.80
N GLU A 15 -31.16 18.55 -12.64
CA GLU A 15 -30.38 19.07 -11.51
C GLU A 15 -29.29 18.08 -11.07
N GLY A 16 -28.03 18.49 -11.11
CA GLY A 16 -26.88 17.63 -10.78
C GLY A 16 -26.56 16.54 -11.81
N GLU A 17 -27.18 16.57 -12.98
CA GLU A 17 -26.76 15.76 -14.14
C GLU A 17 -25.32 16.11 -14.54
N ALA A 18 -24.54 15.10 -14.93
CA ALA A 18 -23.21 15.31 -15.49
C ALA A 18 -23.29 15.82 -16.94
N LEU A 19 -22.39 16.72 -17.35
CA LEU A 19 -22.36 17.24 -18.72
C LEU A 19 -22.34 16.13 -19.78
N THR A 20 -21.53 15.09 -19.59
CA THR A 20 -21.51 13.93 -20.50
C THR A 20 -22.87 13.21 -20.61
N SER A 21 -23.62 13.13 -19.51
CA SER A 21 -24.97 12.55 -19.50
C SER A 21 -25.96 13.41 -20.27
N TYR A 22 -25.84 14.73 -20.12
CA TYR A 22 -26.65 15.65 -20.88
C TYR A 22 -26.39 15.55 -22.39
N LEU A 23 -25.11 15.50 -22.78
CA LEU A 23 -24.72 15.35 -24.19
C LEU A 23 -25.19 14.03 -24.80
N PHE A 24 -25.30 12.97 -24.01
CA PHE A 24 -25.91 11.71 -24.44
C PHE A 24 -27.39 11.88 -24.80
N ARG A 25 -28.18 12.51 -23.92
CA ARG A 25 -29.61 12.76 -24.16
C ARG A 25 -29.82 13.73 -25.32
N LEU A 26 -28.94 14.73 -25.46
CA LEU A 26 -28.95 15.66 -26.57
C LEU A 26 -28.69 14.94 -27.90
N ALA A 27 -27.72 14.02 -27.93
CA ALA A 27 -27.43 13.21 -29.12
C ALA A 27 -28.63 12.36 -29.53
N GLU A 28 -29.22 11.63 -28.56
CA GLU A 28 -30.43 10.84 -28.76
C GLU A 28 -31.59 11.70 -29.31
N ALA A 29 -31.85 12.86 -28.69
CA ALA A 29 -32.95 13.74 -29.05
C ALA A 29 -32.83 14.37 -30.46
N ASN A 30 -31.61 14.47 -31.00
CA ASN A 30 -31.35 15.02 -32.34
C ASN A 30 -30.99 13.93 -33.36
N GLY A 31 -31.13 12.64 -33.02
CA GLY A 31 -30.80 11.54 -33.93
C GLY A 31 -29.34 11.56 -34.40
N THR A 32 -28.42 12.05 -33.56
CA THR A 32 -26.98 12.09 -33.84
C THR A 32 -26.22 11.19 -32.87
N SER A 33 -24.93 11.00 -33.13
CA SER A 33 -24.05 10.29 -32.21
C SER A 33 -23.45 11.25 -31.19
N PHE A 34 -23.17 10.75 -29.98
CA PHE A 34 -22.36 11.46 -28.99
C PHE A 34 -21.01 11.87 -29.60
N LEU A 35 -20.36 10.98 -30.35
CA LEU A 35 -19.15 11.33 -31.09
C LEU A 35 -19.38 12.47 -32.08
N GLY A 36 -20.50 12.50 -32.80
CA GLY A 36 -20.84 13.58 -33.72
C GLY A 36 -20.90 14.95 -33.03
N ILE A 37 -21.49 15.00 -31.82
CA ILE A 37 -21.48 16.20 -30.98
C ILE A 37 -20.05 16.57 -30.60
N ILE A 38 -19.27 15.62 -30.08
CA ILE A 38 -17.88 15.86 -29.65
C ILE A 38 -17.00 16.37 -30.80
N HIS A 39 -17.14 15.82 -32.01
CA HIS A 39 -16.40 16.31 -33.19
C HIS A 39 -16.77 17.74 -33.55
N THR A 40 -18.03 18.13 -33.35
CA THR A 40 -18.50 19.50 -33.65
C THR A 40 -17.88 20.53 -32.71
N ILE A 41 -17.68 20.18 -31.44
CA ILE A 41 -17.20 21.09 -30.40
C ILE A 41 -15.72 20.95 -30.05
N ASN A 42 -14.97 20.09 -30.73
CA ASN A 42 -13.56 19.85 -30.40
C ASN A 42 -12.69 21.05 -30.82
N THR A 43 -11.85 21.56 -29.91
CA THR A 43 -10.92 22.69 -30.18
C THR A 43 -9.69 22.29 -30.97
N GLN A 44 -9.41 20.99 -31.10
CA GLN A 44 -8.22 20.50 -31.78
C GLN A 44 -8.58 19.88 -33.14
N ASP A 45 -8.11 20.51 -34.22
CA ASP A 45 -8.33 20.10 -35.61
C ASP A 45 -7.86 18.67 -35.97
N TYR A 46 -7.06 18.00 -35.12
CA TYR A 46 -6.37 16.76 -35.56
C TYR A 46 -6.15 15.65 -34.52
N LEU A 47 -6.38 15.88 -33.23
CA LEU A 47 -6.19 14.82 -32.22
C LEU A 47 -7.56 14.28 -31.79
N LYS A 48 -7.91 13.11 -32.34
CA LYS A 48 -9.05 12.30 -31.88
C LYS A 48 -9.03 12.28 -30.35
N ILE A 49 -10.04 12.87 -29.70
CA ILE A 49 -10.18 12.75 -28.25
C ILE A 49 -10.22 11.26 -27.94
N TYR A 50 -9.15 10.75 -27.33
CA TYR A 50 -9.08 9.35 -26.98
C TYR A 50 -10.25 9.05 -26.05
N SER A 51 -11.06 8.04 -26.37
CA SER A 51 -12.25 7.69 -25.58
C SER A 51 -11.98 7.47 -24.09
N LYS A 52 -10.74 7.11 -23.74
CA LYS A 52 -10.23 7.01 -22.37
C LYS A 52 -10.22 8.35 -21.60
N ARG A 53 -10.43 9.47 -22.26
CA ARG A 53 -10.33 10.83 -21.70
C ARG A 53 -11.67 11.58 -21.68
N TYR A 54 -12.79 10.97 -22.04
CA TYR A 54 -14.09 11.66 -22.01
C TYR A 54 -14.53 12.13 -20.63
N TYR A 55 -13.99 11.55 -19.55
CA TYR A 55 -14.21 12.05 -18.19
C TYR A 55 -13.71 13.48 -17.97
N HIS A 56 -12.80 13.99 -18.81
CA HIS A 56 -12.36 15.38 -18.70
C HIS A 56 -13.46 16.39 -19.04
N LEU A 57 -14.47 16.00 -19.84
CA LEU A 57 -15.65 16.84 -20.11
C LEU A 57 -16.40 17.15 -18.81
N ASP A 58 -16.57 16.15 -17.95
CA ASP A 58 -17.20 16.32 -16.64
C ASP A 58 -16.26 17.01 -15.63
N LEU A 59 -14.93 16.94 -15.82
CA LEU A 59 -13.96 17.61 -14.94
C LEU A 59 -13.84 19.10 -15.21
N ILE A 60 -13.20 19.44 -16.33
CA ILE A 60 -12.85 20.80 -16.75
C ILE A 60 -12.88 20.81 -18.29
N PRO A 61 -14.01 21.22 -18.91
CA PRO A 61 -14.26 20.97 -20.33
C PRO A 61 -13.32 21.71 -21.29
N TYR A 62 -12.74 22.86 -20.89
CA TYR A 62 -11.85 23.70 -21.72
C TYR A 62 -10.67 22.95 -22.35
N ARG A 63 -10.26 21.83 -21.73
CA ARG A 63 -9.15 21.03 -22.24
C ARG A 63 -9.48 20.36 -23.57
N GLN A 64 -10.74 20.02 -23.79
CA GLN A 64 -11.17 19.13 -24.86
C GLN A 64 -12.14 19.78 -25.84
N VAL A 65 -12.91 20.76 -25.39
CA VAL A 65 -14.00 21.31 -26.18
C VAL A 65 -14.02 22.83 -26.10
N ASP A 66 -14.55 23.43 -27.16
CA ASP A 66 -14.81 24.85 -27.25
C ASP A 66 -16.12 25.09 -26.49
N VAL A 67 -15.97 25.53 -25.25
CA VAL A 67 -17.11 25.77 -24.36
C VAL A 67 -17.99 26.88 -24.91
N SER A 68 -17.44 27.88 -25.60
CA SER A 68 -18.20 28.99 -26.20
C SER A 68 -19.02 28.52 -27.39
N LEU A 69 -18.43 27.66 -28.23
CA LEU A 69 -19.18 27.00 -29.29
C LEU A 69 -20.30 26.13 -28.70
N LEU A 70 -19.99 25.32 -27.69
CA LEU A 70 -21.00 24.49 -27.02
C LEU A 70 -22.12 25.34 -26.40
N GLU A 71 -21.80 26.48 -25.79
CA GLU A 71 -22.76 27.48 -25.29
C GLU A 71 -23.75 27.89 -26.38
N SER A 72 -23.23 28.29 -27.55
CA SER A 72 -24.04 28.72 -28.70
C SER A 72 -24.92 27.60 -29.26
N LEU A 73 -24.39 26.37 -29.36
CA LEU A 73 -25.10 25.20 -29.87
C LEU A 73 -26.27 24.80 -28.95
N LEU A 74 -26.09 24.98 -27.63
CA LEU A 74 -27.06 24.60 -26.60
C LEU A 74 -27.99 25.74 -26.19
N CYS A 75 -27.69 26.99 -26.56
CA CYS A 75 -28.41 28.16 -26.05
C CYS A 75 -28.51 28.16 -24.51
N MET A 76 -27.45 27.71 -23.84
CA MET A 76 -27.33 27.59 -22.39
C MET A 76 -26.23 28.53 -21.95
N SER A 77 -26.39 29.26 -20.85
CA SER A 77 -25.32 30.17 -20.40
C SER A 77 -24.06 29.38 -20.00
N TYR A 78 -22.90 30.02 -20.15
CA TYR A 78 -21.62 29.47 -19.72
C TYR A 78 -21.63 28.93 -18.27
N ASP A 79 -22.15 29.71 -17.32
CA ASP A 79 -22.20 29.33 -15.90
C ASP A 79 -23.12 28.12 -15.67
N GLU A 80 -24.26 28.08 -16.37
CA GLU A 80 -25.19 26.95 -16.30
C GLU A 80 -24.52 25.68 -16.81
N LEU A 81 -23.84 25.73 -17.96
CA LEU A 81 -23.13 24.58 -18.53
C LEU A 81 -22.06 24.04 -17.58
N LEU A 82 -21.25 24.92 -17.02
CA LEU A 82 -20.17 24.53 -16.11
C LEU A 82 -20.69 24.01 -14.77
N SER A 83 -21.89 24.40 -14.34
CA SER A 83 -22.53 23.87 -13.14
C SER A 83 -22.79 22.35 -13.21
N HIS A 84 -22.73 21.78 -14.41
CA HIS A 84 -22.83 20.34 -14.68
C HIS A 84 -21.46 19.63 -14.81
N THR A 85 -20.39 20.29 -14.36
CA THR A 85 -19.02 19.77 -14.31
C THR A 85 -18.43 19.95 -12.90
N TYR A 86 -17.20 19.48 -12.68
CA TYR A 86 -16.45 19.73 -11.44
C TYR A 86 -15.81 21.12 -11.38
N TYR A 87 -15.92 21.93 -12.45
CA TYR A 87 -15.34 23.27 -12.51
C TYR A 87 -15.75 24.19 -11.34
N PRO A 88 -17.02 24.23 -10.87
CA PRO A 88 -17.39 25.08 -9.73
C PRO A 88 -16.62 24.77 -8.45
N ALA A 89 -16.30 23.50 -8.20
CA ALA A 89 -15.48 23.12 -7.05
C ALA A 89 -14.03 23.58 -7.21
N VAL A 90 -13.51 23.60 -8.44
CA VAL A 90 -12.17 24.11 -8.75
C VAL A 90 -12.10 25.63 -8.61
N ALA A 91 -13.05 26.35 -9.19
CA ALA A 91 -13.11 27.81 -9.16
C ALA A 91 -13.18 28.38 -7.73
N LYS A 92 -13.65 27.57 -6.76
CA LYS A 92 -13.68 27.92 -5.33
C LYS A 92 -12.36 27.76 -4.59
N ILE A 93 -11.35 27.16 -5.23
CA ILE A 93 -10.10 26.73 -4.59
C ILE A 93 -8.88 27.35 -5.28
N TYR A 94 -8.98 27.64 -6.57
CA TYR A 94 -7.90 28.18 -7.39
C TYR A 94 -8.27 29.57 -7.90
N ASP A 95 -7.33 30.51 -7.84
CA ASP A 95 -7.53 31.87 -8.34
C ASP A 95 -7.64 31.89 -9.87
N ASN A 96 -6.79 31.13 -10.56
CA ASN A 96 -6.80 31.00 -12.01
C ASN A 96 -6.84 29.50 -12.41
N PRO A 97 -8.00 28.84 -12.34
CA PRO A 97 -8.13 27.41 -12.66
C PRO A 97 -7.59 27.00 -14.04
N LEU A 98 -7.64 27.90 -15.02
CA LEU A 98 -7.26 27.61 -16.40
C LEU A 98 -5.74 27.52 -16.59
N ASP A 99 -4.96 28.29 -15.83
CA ASP A 99 -3.49 28.28 -15.89
C ASP A 99 -2.90 26.97 -15.37
N GLU A 100 -3.61 26.30 -14.44
CA GLU A 100 -3.18 25.08 -13.77
C GLU A 100 -4.00 23.84 -14.21
N ILE A 101 -4.73 23.92 -15.32
CA ILE A 101 -5.73 22.91 -15.73
C ILE A 101 -5.21 21.47 -15.75
N ASP A 102 -3.95 21.27 -16.15
CA ASP A 102 -3.30 19.95 -16.23
C ASP A 102 -3.07 19.34 -14.84
N ASP A 103 -2.53 20.13 -13.92
CA ASP A 103 -2.26 19.70 -12.55
C ASP A 103 -3.56 19.50 -11.78
N ILE A 104 -4.53 20.39 -11.95
CA ILE A 104 -5.86 20.28 -11.36
C ILE A 104 -6.57 19.02 -11.86
N SER A 105 -6.58 18.80 -13.19
CA SER A 105 -7.18 17.61 -13.79
C SER A 105 -6.58 16.32 -13.22
N PHE A 106 -5.25 16.28 -13.11
CA PHE A 106 -4.56 15.14 -12.52
C PHE A 106 -4.96 14.94 -11.05
N ARG A 107 -4.96 16.00 -10.23
CA ARG A 107 -5.30 15.91 -8.80
C ARG A 107 -6.76 15.55 -8.56
N LEU A 108 -7.70 16.08 -9.37
CA LEU A 108 -9.11 15.71 -9.31
C LEU A 108 -9.35 14.27 -9.74
N SER A 109 -8.62 13.75 -10.73
CA SER A 109 -8.72 12.34 -11.15
C SER A 109 -8.39 11.33 -10.03
N LEU A 110 -7.69 11.78 -8.98
CA LEU A 110 -7.45 10.98 -7.78
C LEU A 110 -8.72 10.84 -6.92
N LEU A 111 -9.61 11.82 -6.93
CA LEU A 111 -10.85 11.86 -6.15
C LEU A 111 -12.07 11.29 -6.90
N ILE A 112 -12.05 11.36 -8.23
CA ILE A 112 -13.14 10.87 -9.08
C ILE A 112 -12.82 9.53 -9.74
N GLU A 113 -13.86 8.76 -9.99
CA GLU A 113 -13.84 7.56 -10.82
C GLU A 113 -13.78 7.97 -12.30
N THR A 114 -12.72 7.55 -12.97
CA THR A 114 -12.42 7.94 -14.37
C THR A 114 -12.55 6.78 -15.35
N LYS A 115 -12.67 5.54 -14.85
CA LYS A 115 -12.66 4.33 -15.69
C LYS A 115 -14.06 3.77 -15.92
N LYS A 116 -14.92 3.81 -14.89
CA LYS A 116 -16.24 3.20 -14.91
C LYS A 116 -17.33 4.22 -14.60
N ARG A 117 -18.51 4.07 -15.21
CA ARG A 117 -19.65 4.93 -14.89
C ARG A 117 -20.39 4.35 -13.69
N LYS A 118 -20.48 5.14 -12.63
CA LYS A 118 -21.31 4.86 -11.46
C LYS A 118 -22.75 5.32 -11.69
N PHE A 119 -23.75 4.55 -11.25
CA PHE A 119 -25.18 4.87 -11.42
C PHE A 119 -26.08 4.30 -10.32
N CYS A 120 -27.22 4.95 -10.08
CA CYS A 120 -28.31 4.41 -9.28
C CYS A 120 -29.43 3.91 -10.19
N ARG A 121 -29.76 2.61 -10.11
CA ARG A 121 -30.77 1.96 -10.97
C ARG A 121 -32.17 2.60 -10.85
N LYS A 122 -32.60 2.91 -9.62
CA LYS A 122 -33.90 3.56 -9.35
C LYS A 122 -33.95 4.98 -9.91
N CYS A 123 -32.85 5.73 -9.80
CA CYS A 123 -32.77 7.05 -10.44
C CYS A 123 -32.85 6.95 -11.96
N LEU A 124 -32.16 5.97 -12.58
CA LEU A 124 -32.21 5.79 -14.04
C LEU A 124 -33.60 5.42 -14.57
N LEU A 125 -34.47 4.83 -13.74
CA LEU A 125 -35.85 4.52 -14.11
C LEU A 125 -36.71 5.79 -14.29
N GLY A 126 -36.58 6.75 -13.37
CA GLY A 126 -37.37 7.99 -13.38
C GLY A 126 -36.72 9.15 -14.14
N ASN A 127 -35.39 9.26 -14.07
CA ASN A 127 -34.59 10.32 -14.67
C ASN A 127 -33.49 9.68 -15.51
N ARG A 128 -33.55 9.83 -16.84
CA ARG A 128 -32.65 9.16 -17.81
C ARG A 128 -31.18 9.63 -17.78
N GLY A 129 -30.74 10.29 -16.71
CA GLY A 129 -29.42 10.90 -16.60
C GLY A 129 -28.55 10.35 -15.48
N TYR A 130 -27.24 10.33 -15.71
CA TYR A 130 -26.23 10.05 -14.71
C TYR A 130 -25.89 11.33 -13.94
N LYS A 131 -25.89 11.24 -12.60
CA LYS A 131 -25.50 12.38 -11.76
C LYS A 131 -23.98 12.53 -11.69
N LEU A 132 -23.50 13.77 -11.71
CA LEU A 132 -22.08 14.11 -11.62
C LEU A 132 -21.47 13.56 -10.33
N ILE A 133 -22.17 13.79 -9.21
CA ILE A 133 -21.73 13.44 -7.85
C ILE A 133 -21.49 11.94 -7.67
N TRP A 134 -22.16 11.08 -8.43
CA TRP A 134 -21.93 9.64 -8.34
C TRP A 134 -20.54 9.23 -8.81
N GLN A 135 -19.83 10.06 -9.59
CA GLN A 135 -18.47 9.73 -10.02
C GLN A 135 -17.42 10.03 -8.95
N ILE A 136 -17.77 10.57 -7.78
CA ILE A 136 -16.82 10.66 -6.66
C ILE A 136 -16.54 9.25 -6.13
N LYS A 137 -15.25 8.92 -5.88
CA LYS A 137 -14.86 7.57 -5.44
C LYS A 137 -15.50 7.18 -4.12
N ASP A 138 -15.52 8.11 -3.18
CA ASP A 138 -16.02 7.89 -1.81
C ASP A 138 -17.56 7.88 -1.71
N ILE A 139 -18.27 8.18 -2.81
CA ILE A 139 -19.73 8.09 -2.86
C ILE A 139 -20.13 6.71 -3.36
N GLU A 140 -20.78 5.96 -2.47
CA GLU A 140 -21.13 4.55 -2.66
C GLU A 140 -22.62 4.28 -2.54
N ILE A 141 -23.39 5.23 -1.99
CA ILE A 141 -24.84 5.11 -1.78
C ILE A 141 -25.56 6.23 -2.51
N CYS A 142 -26.72 5.97 -3.10
CA CYS A 142 -27.59 6.98 -3.64
C CYS A 142 -28.37 7.67 -2.51
N LYS A 143 -28.22 8.99 -2.34
CA LYS A 143 -28.91 9.75 -1.28
C LYS A 143 -30.45 9.78 -1.41
N ILE A 144 -30.99 9.54 -2.60
CA ILE A 144 -32.43 9.62 -2.87
C ILE A 144 -33.11 8.30 -2.53
N HIS A 145 -32.50 7.19 -2.95
CA HIS A 145 -33.10 5.87 -2.85
C HIS A 145 -32.51 5.01 -1.73
N ASN A 146 -31.44 5.46 -1.09
CA ASN A 146 -30.71 4.77 -0.02
C ASN A 146 -30.28 3.34 -0.43
N ILE A 147 -29.82 3.21 -1.67
CA ILE A 147 -29.30 1.95 -2.22
C ILE A 147 -27.86 2.15 -2.72
N PRO A 148 -27.04 1.08 -2.75
CA PRO A 148 -25.70 1.14 -3.32
C PRO A 148 -25.72 1.64 -4.76
N ILE A 149 -24.74 2.47 -5.10
CA ILE A 149 -24.45 2.90 -6.46
C ILE A 149 -23.67 1.79 -7.16
N GLU A 150 -24.11 1.45 -8.36
CA GLU A 150 -23.57 0.34 -9.12
C GLU A 150 -22.65 0.86 -10.23
N SER A 151 -21.72 0.01 -10.67
CA SER A 151 -20.94 0.22 -11.88
C SER A 151 -20.92 -1.01 -12.78
N VAL A 152 -21.72 -2.03 -12.46
CA VAL A 152 -21.73 -3.34 -13.09
C VAL A 152 -23.14 -3.63 -13.59
N CYS A 153 -23.27 -4.21 -14.78
CA CYS A 153 -24.56 -4.68 -15.26
C CYS A 153 -24.96 -5.97 -14.53
N ARG A 154 -26.14 -6.01 -13.91
CA ARG A 154 -26.64 -7.21 -13.23
C ARG A 154 -26.97 -8.38 -14.15
N ASN A 155 -27.20 -8.13 -15.45
CA ASN A 155 -27.48 -9.20 -16.42
C ASN A 155 -26.21 -9.94 -16.86
N CYS A 156 -25.14 -9.21 -17.24
CA CYS A 156 -23.93 -9.84 -17.78
C CYS A 156 -22.68 -9.74 -16.91
N GLY A 157 -22.77 -9.09 -15.74
CA GLY A 157 -21.64 -8.93 -14.80
C GLY A 157 -20.53 -7.99 -15.27
N LYS A 158 -20.65 -7.34 -16.43
CA LYS A 158 -19.60 -6.45 -16.98
C LYS A 158 -19.67 -5.05 -16.40
N ILE A 159 -18.49 -4.49 -16.09
CA ILE A 159 -18.32 -3.11 -15.60
C ILE A 159 -18.63 -2.12 -16.72
N GLN A 160 -19.50 -1.15 -16.46
CA GLN A 160 -19.86 -0.11 -17.42
C GLN A 160 -18.70 0.90 -17.55
N PRO A 161 -18.16 1.12 -18.76
CA PRO A 161 -17.12 2.12 -18.97
C PRO A 161 -17.66 3.53 -18.67
N PHE A 162 -16.78 4.49 -18.40
CA PHE A 162 -17.19 5.87 -18.07
C PHE A 162 -18.06 6.52 -19.18
N THR A 163 -17.65 6.37 -20.45
CA THR A 163 -18.37 6.90 -21.61
C THR A 163 -18.22 5.96 -22.80
N ARG A 164 -19.34 5.61 -23.42
CA ARG A 164 -19.45 4.94 -24.73
C ARG A 164 -20.74 5.41 -25.41
N GLU A 165 -20.75 5.32 -26.74
CA GLU A 165 -21.91 5.70 -27.57
C GLU A 165 -23.20 4.98 -27.13
N GLN A 166 -23.09 3.70 -26.77
CA GLN A 166 -24.22 2.87 -26.32
C GLN A 166 -24.85 3.33 -24.99
N MET A 167 -24.21 4.27 -24.27
CA MET A 167 -24.73 4.80 -23.01
C MET A 167 -25.71 5.96 -23.20
N MET A 168 -26.03 6.32 -24.45
CA MET A 168 -27.12 7.27 -24.75
C MET A 168 -28.45 6.81 -24.16
N ILE A 169 -28.69 5.51 -24.23
CA ILE A 169 -29.79 4.84 -23.55
C ILE A 169 -29.22 4.22 -22.26
N PRO A 170 -29.91 4.30 -21.11
CA PRO A 170 -29.45 3.75 -19.82
C PRO A 170 -29.45 2.21 -19.84
N SER A 171 -28.58 1.65 -20.67
CA SER A 171 -28.48 0.26 -21.06
C SER A 171 -27.03 -0.20 -20.97
N CYS A 172 -26.84 -1.51 -20.79
CA CYS A 172 -25.51 -2.10 -20.71
C CYS A 172 -24.81 -2.00 -22.06
N VAL A 173 -23.60 -1.43 -22.08
CA VAL A 173 -22.78 -1.29 -23.31
C VAL A 173 -22.47 -2.65 -23.97
N PHE A 174 -22.54 -3.75 -23.22
CA PHE A 174 -22.13 -5.07 -23.69
C PHE A 174 -23.27 -6.03 -24.02
N CYS A 175 -24.40 -5.97 -23.30
CA CYS A 175 -25.53 -6.88 -23.51
C CYS A 175 -26.85 -6.15 -23.76
N THR A 176 -26.84 -4.82 -23.86
CA THR A 176 -28.00 -3.95 -24.14
C THR A 176 -29.13 -3.98 -23.11
N TYR A 177 -29.04 -4.84 -22.08
CA TYR A 177 -30.01 -4.89 -21.00
C TYR A 177 -30.06 -3.57 -20.22
N THR A 178 -31.26 -3.06 -19.93
CA THR A 178 -31.45 -1.78 -19.25
C THR A 178 -30.83 -1.79 -17.85
N LEU A 179 -30.04 -0.77 -17.53
CA LEU A 179 -29.34 -0.63 -16.24
C LEU A 179 -30.29 -0.22 -15.09
N SER A 180 -31.53 0.16 -15.40
CA SER A 180 -32.56 0.49 -14.41
C SER A 180 -33.26 -0.75 -13.82
N PHE A 181 -33.18 -1.92 -14.45
CA PHE A 181 -33.86 -3.13 -13.99
C PHE A 181 -32.97 -4.02 -13.10
N GLY A 182 -33.58 -4.67 -12.11
CA GLY A 182 -32.94 -5.70 -11.27
C GLY A 182 -33.84 -6.13 -10.11
N HIS A 183 -33.56 -7.28 -9.51
CA HIS A 183 -34.29 -7.81 -8.34
C HIS A 183 -34.34 -6.82 -7.17
N GLU A 184 -35.35 -6.97 -6.31
CA GLU A 184 -35.59 -6.13 -5.14
C GLU A 184 -34.30 -5.82 -4.36
N ASP A 185 -34.14 -4.55 -3.97
CA ASP A 185 -32.98 -4.13 -3.19
C ASP A 185 -33.05 -4.80 -1.82
N CYS A 186 -32.05 -5.61 -1.47
CA CYS A 186 -31.78 -5.87 -0.07
C CYS A 186 -31.42 -4.52 0.56
N VAL A 187 -32.37 -3.93 1.28
CA VAL A 187 -32.12 -2.73 2.09
C VAL A 187 -30.97 -3.11 3.02
N VAL A 188 -29.84 -2.40 2.89
CA VAL A 188 -28.66 -2.63 3.72
C VAL A 188 -29.00 -2.16 5.14
N LYS A 189 -29.65 -3.04 5.91
CA LYS A 189 -30.08 -2.75 7.29
C LYS A 189 -28.88 -2.57 8.24
N GLU A 190 -27.71 -3.08 7.86
CA GLU A 190 -26.55 -3.20 8.74
C GLU A 190 -25.65 -1.96 8.82
N VAL A 191 -25.93 -0.86 8.10
CA VAL A 191 -24.97 0.27 8.13
C VAL A 191 -25.56 1.68 8.19
N GLN A 192 -26.35 1.93 9.24
CA GLN A 192 -26.75 3.30 9.60
C GLN A 192 -25.55 4.25 9.81
N GLN A 193 -24.43 3.75 10.37
CA GLN A 193 -23.23 4.57 10.59
C GLN A 193 -22.55 4.98 9.27
N GLU A 194 -22.37 4.06 8.31
CA GLU A 194 -21.83 4.39 6.98
C GLU A 194 -22.75 5.35 6.23
N PHE A 195 -24.06 5.22 6.38
CA PHE A 195 -25.00 6.11 5.74
C PHE A 195 -24.84 7.57 6.20
N SER A 196 -24.65 7.81 7.51
CA SER A 196 -24.41 9.16 8.03
C SER A 196 -23.14 9.81 7.45
N ILE A 197 -22.07 9.02 7.28
CA ILE A 197 -20.82 9.46 6.66
C ILE A 197 -21.05 9.79 5.19
N GLN A 198 -21.78 8.94 4.46
CA GLN A 198 -22.15 9.18 3.06
C GLN A 198 -22.93 10.49 2.91
N LEU A 199 -23.92 10.75 3.76
CA LEU A 199 -24.68 12.01 3.73
C LEU A 199 -23.77 13.23 3.95
N LYS A 200 -22.80 13.15 4.87
CA LYS A 200 -21.83 14.22 5.08
C LYS A 200 -20.93 14.44 3.85
N ILE A 201 -20.55 13.37 3.16
CA ILE A 201 -19.80 13.46 1.89
C ILE A 201 -20.64 14.16 0.82
N TYR A 202 -21.92 13.80 0.69
CA TYR A 202 -22.85 14.47 -0.23
C TYR A 202 -22.95 15.96 0.08
N GLU A 203 -23.17 16.33 1.34
CA GLU A 203 -23.30 17.72 1.76
C GLU A 203 -22.07 18.55 1.38
N VAL A 204 -20.86 18.06 1.70
CA VAL A 204 -19.61 18.75 1.36
C VAL A 204 -19.49 18.94 -0.15
N TRP A 205 -19.69 17.89 -0.94
CA TRP A 205 -19.56 17.98 -2.40
C TRP A 205 -20.65 18.85 -3.05
N GLU A 206 -21.89 18.80 -2.56
CA GLU A 206 -22.97 19.64 -3.08
C GLU A 206 -22.70 21.11 -2.81
N ARG A 207 -22.17 21.45 -1.63
CA ARG A 207 -21.71 22.81 -1.33
C ARG A 207 -20.57 23.22 -2.26
N LEU A 208 -19.57 22.36 -2.46
CA LEU A 208 -18.48 22.63 -3.40
C LEU A 208 -18.96 22.81 -4.85
N LEU A 209 -19.94 22.04 -5.31
CA LEU A 209 -20.41 22.08 -6.69
C LEU A 209 -21.47 23.16 -6.95
N ARG A 210 -22.31 23.52 -5.96
CA ARG A 210 -23.52 24.32 -6.20
C ARG A 210 -23.54 25.69 -5.54
N SER A 211 -22.83 25.89 -4.43
CA SER A 211 -22.88 27.21 -3.76
C SER A 211 -22.28 28.28 -4.67
N LYS A 212 -22.88 29.47 -4.67
CA LYS A 212 -22.27 30.63 -5.34
C LYS A 212 -21.20 31.22 -4.44
N GLY A 213 -20.13 31.74 -5.06
CA GLY A 213 -19.03 32.39 -4.36
C GLY A 213 -17.92 31.44 -3.91
N ALA A 214 -16.80 32.02 -3.46
CA ALA A 214 -15.62 31.30 -3.00
C ALA A 214 -15.84 30.62 -1.62
N ILE A 215 -15.05 29.59 -1.33
CA ILE A 215 -15.03 28.96 0.01
C ILE A 215 -14.34 29.86 1.04
N SER A 216 -13.54 30.83 0.59
CA SER A 216 -12.92 31.82 1.46
C SER A 216 -12.61 33.08 0.65
N SER A 217 -12.66 34.24 1.31
CA SER A 217 -11.92 35.42 0.85
C SER A 217 -10.42 35.18 0.99
N ARG A 218 -9.61 35.87 0.18
CA ARG A 218 -8.14 35.89 0.35
C ARG A 218 -7.78 36.55 1.68
N ILE A 219 -6.68 36.08 2.27
CA ILE A 219 -6.05 36.71 3.42
C ILE A 219 -4.79 37.40 2.91
N ASP A 220 -4.72 38.73 3.01
CA ASP A 220 -3.56 39.53 2.55
C ASP A 220 -3.13 39.17 1.11
N ASP A 221 -1.83 38.93 0.89
CA ASP A 221 -1.24 38.55 -0.40
C ASP A 221 -1.32 37.04 -0.70
N PHE A 222 -1.97 36.25 0.17
CA PHE A 222 -2.09 34.82 -0.05
C PHE A 222 -3.12 34.50 -1.12
N ASN A 223 -2.73 33.64 -2.04
CA ASN A 223 -3.63 33.06 -3.03
C ASN A 223 -4.71 32.20 -2.33
N LEU A 224 -5.76 31.82 -3.06
CA LEU A 224 -6.90 31.12 -2.48
C LEU A 224 -6.50 29.77 -1.86
N GLN A 225 -5.60 29.03 -2.51
CA GLN A 225 -5.11 27.75 -2.00
C GLN A 225 -4.33 27.91 -0.69
N GLN A 226 -3.45 28.91 -0.62
CA GLN A 226 -2.68 29.25 0.57
C GLN A 226 -3.60 29.68 1.71
N THR A 227 -4.62 30.47 1.40
CA THR A 227 -5.64 30.91 2.36
C THR A 227 -6.40 29.72 2.94
N LEU A 228 -6.86 28.79 2.10
CA LEU A 228 -7.53 27.56 2.55
C LEU A 228 -6.60 26.71 3.43
N ALA A 229 -5.32 26.60 3.06
CA ALA A 229 -4.32 25.88 3.84
C ALA A 229 -4.07 26.50 5.22
N LEU A 230 -3.99 27.84 5.30
CA LEU A 230 -3.86 28.57 6.56
C LEU A 230 -5.06 28.30 7.48
N LYS A 231 -6.28 28.48 6.95
CA LYS A 231 -7.53 28.25 7.71
C LYS A 231 -7.63 26.82 8.22
N MET A 232 -7.36 25.81 7.38
CA MET A 232 -7.37 24.41 7.80
C MET A 232 -6.39 24.15 8.94
N LEU A 233 -5.14 24.63 8.84
CA LEU A 233 -4.15 24.43 9.91
C LEU A 233 -4.53 25.17 11.20
N TYR A 234 -5.02 26.40 11.08
CA TYR A 234 -5.45 27.22 12.22
C TYR A 234 -6.61 26.58 12.98
N LEU A 235 -7.66 26.17 12.26
CA LEU A 235 -8.81 25.48 12.85
C LEU A 235 -8.45 24.12 13.43
N SER A 236 -7.58 23.36 12.77
CA SER A 236 -7.12 22.06 13.25
C SER A 236 -6.36 22.13 14.57
N GLN A 237 -5.79 23.28 14.94
CA GLN A 237 -5.15 23.50 16.24
C GLN A 237 -6.01 24.33 17.21
N SER A 238 -7.33 24.35 17.01
CA SER A 238 -8.26 25.09 17.89
C SER A 238 -7.98 26.60 17.95
N GLN A 239 -7.56 27.20 16.81
CA GLN A 239 -7.39 28.64 16.65
C GLN A 239 -6.35 29.28 17.58
N GLU A 240 -5.34 28.53 18.03
CA GLU A 240 -4.25 29.10 18.82
C GLU A 240 -3.40 30.08 17.99
N SER A 241 -2.91 31.15 18.64
CA SER A 241 -2.19 32.22 17.95
C SER A 241 -0.78 31.86 17.47
N LYS A 242 -0.21 30.72 17.91
CA LYS A 242 1.09 30.23 17.45
C LYS A 242 0.97 28.83 16.87
N TYR A 243 1.59 28.61 15.73
CA TYR A 243 1.60 27.30 15.08
C TYR A 243 2.36 26.27 15.89
N ARG A 244 1.69 25.16 16.21
CA ARG A 244 2.29 24.01 16.91
C ARG A 244 1.83 22.71 16.26
N MET A 245 2.75 22.06 15.54
CA MET A 245 2.44 20.82 14.79
C MET A 245 1.84 19.72 15.69
N SER A 246 2.25 19.63 16.96
CA SER A 246 1.75 18.64 17.92
C SER A 246 0.30 18.86 18.34
N ARG A 247 -0.27 20.05 18.10
CA ARG A 247 -1.64 20.42 18.49
C ARG A 247 -2.65 20.27 17.35
N ILE A 248 -2.18 20.00 16.13
CA ILE A 248 -3.02 19.85 14.94
C ILE A 248 -3.78 18.52 15.00
N LYS A 249 -5.10 18.62 14.93
CA LYS A 249 -6.07 17.51 14.84
C LYS A 249 -6.61 17.40 13.41
N TYR A 250 -7.27 16.27 13.11
CA TYR A 250 -7.99 16.01 11.85
C TYR A 250 -7.14 15.84 10.58
N LEU A 251 -5.89 16.30 10.57
CA LEU A 251 -4.96 16.20 9.45
C LEU A 251 -3.83 15.22 9.74
N THR A 252 -3.40 14.48 8.72
CA THR A 252 -2.23 13.61 8.81
C THR A 252 -0.93 14.41 8.72
N LYS A 253 0.18 13.85 9.24
CA LYS A 253 1.52 14.48 9.14
C LYS A 253 1.93 14.83 7.70
N ARG A 254 1.50 14.04 6.71
CA ARG A 254 1.79 14.28 5.29
C ARG A 254 1.02 15.49 4.76
N GLU A 255 -0.27 15.58 5.09
CA GLU A 255 -1.12 16.72 4.73
C GLU A 255 -0.64 18.00 5.39
N ILE A 256 -0.31 17.97 6.69
CA ILE A 256 0.26 19.14 7.40
C ILE A 256 1.51 19.64 6.68
N LYS A 257 2.43 18.72 6.33
CA LYS A 257 3.64 19.08 5.59
C LYS A 257 3.34 19.66 4.21
N PHE A 258 2.35 19.11 3.51
CA PHE A 258 1.88 19.62 2.22
C PHE A 258 1.33 21.04 2.36
N LEU A 259 0.39 21.27 3.28
CA LEU A 259 -0.24 22.58 3.51
C LEU A 259 0.79 23.64 3.90
N ARG A 260 1.75 23.32 4.78
CA ARG A 260 2.85 24.23 5.12
C ARG A 260 3.68 24.65 3.91
N ARG A 261 3.99 23.68 3.02
CA ARG A 261 4.75 23.96 1.80
C ARG A 261 3.95 24.83 0.85
N LEU A 262 2.67 24.53 0.69
CA LEU A 262 1.76 25.31 -0.12
C LEU A 262 1.67 26.77 0.37
N ILE A 263 1.51 26.99 1.68
CA ILE A 263 1.49 28.33 2.29
C ILE A 263 2.76 29.12 1.95
N ARG A 264 3.91 28.45 1.87
CA ARG A 264 5.21 29.04 1.52
C ARG A 264 5.41 29.27 0.01
N GLY A 265 4.41 28.99 -0.82
CA GLY A 265 4.52 29.04 -2.28
C GLY A 265 5.42 27.94 -2.85
N GLU A 266 5.69 26.88 -2.09
CA GLU A 266 6.51 25.77 -2.57
C GLU A 266 5.68 24.78 -3.40
N ASP A 267 6.19 24.47 -4.58
CA ASP A 267 5.64 23.47 -5.51
C ASP A 267 5.44 22.08 -4.85
N SER A 268 4.20 21.61 -4.77
CA SER A 268 3.83 20.38 -4.06
C SER A 268 3.16 19.35 -4.99
N LYS A 269 3.97 18.48 -5.60
CA LYS A 269 3.56 17.67 -6.77
C LYS A 269 2.66 16.44 -6.51
N TYR A 270 2.00 16.30 -5.36
CA TYR A 270 1.41 14.99 -5.00
C TYR A 270 0.09 14.97 -4.22
N HIS A 271 -0.42 16.09 -3.70
CA HIS A 271 -1.70 16.05 -2.97
C HIS A 271 -2.72 17.00 -3.59
N SER A 272 -3.97 16.55 -3.60
CA SER A 272 -5.11 17.38 -3.97
C SER A 272 -5.53 18.20 -2.76
N ILE A 273 -5.42 19.53 -2.84
CA ILE A 273 -5.92 20.41 -1.77
C ILE A 273 -7.42 20.22 -1.56
N ILE A 274 -8.18 19.95 -2.64
CA ILE A 274 -9.61 19.64 -2.59
C ILE A 274 -9.85 18.38 -1.73
N GLY A 275 -9.04 17.34 -1.94
CA GLY A 275 -9.13 16.10 -1.15
C GLY A 275 -8.84 16.32 0.33
N ILE A 276 -7.82 17.14 0.64
CA ILE A 276 -7.47 17.50 2.03
C ILE A 276 -8.60 18.32 2.67
N LEU A 277 -9.18 19.26 1.93
CA LEU A 277 -10.30 20.09 2.40
C LEU A 277 -11.53 19.25 2.71
N ILE A 278 -11.88 18.30 1.83
CA ILE A 278 -12.98 17.35 2.08
C ILE A 278 -12.66 16.51 3.31
N HIS A 279 -11.47 15.93 3.40
CA HIS A 279 -11.06 15.13 4.55
C HIS A 279 -11.15 15.93 5.86
N PHE A 280 -10.72 17.19 5.84
CA PHE A 280 -10.85 18.11 6.97
C PHE A 280 -12.32 18.30 7.39
N PHE A 281 -13.23 18.58 6.46
CA PHE A 281 -14.66 18.73 6.79
C PHE A 281 -15.28 17.43 7.30
N LEU A 282 -14.90 16.28 6.74
CA LEU A 282 -15.42 14.99 7.20
C LEU A 282 -14.97 14.66 8.63
N LYS A 283 -13.72 14.97 8.99
CA LYS A 283 -13.14 14.67 10.31
C LYS A 283 -13.40 15.73 11.37
N SER A 284 -13.65 16.96 10.97
CA SER A 284 -13.97 18.05 11.89
C SER A 284 -15.48 18.22 12.08
N ASN A 285 -15.86 19.04 13.05
CA ASN A 285 -17.25 19.46 13.28
C ASN A 285 -17.54 20.83 12.68
N TYR A 286 -16.62 21.41 11.90
CA TYR A 286 -16.83 22.70 11.27
C TYR A 286 -17.68 22.56 10.02
N SER A 287 -18.71 23.39 9.91
CA SER A 287 -19.44 23.64 8.67
C SER A 287 -18.60 24.47 7.68
N ILE A 288 -19.01 24.47 6.40
CA ILE A 288 -18.37 25.30 5.38
C ILE A 288 -18.60 26.79 5.67
N GLU A 289 -19.77 27.13 6.21
CA GLU A 289 -20.14 28.50 6.59
C GLU A 289 -19.31 29.01 7.77
N GLU A 290 -19.06 28.17 8.78
CA GLU A 290 -18.13 28.52 9.86
C GLU A 290 -16.72 28.70 9.30
N PHE A 291 -16.24 27.77 8.46
CA PHE A 291 -14.93 27.86 7.84
C PHE A 291 -14.74 29.15 7.02
N GLN A 292 -15.76 29.55 6.26
CA GLN A 292 -15.78 30.81 5.50
C GLN A 292 -15.53 32.02 6.39
N LYS A 293 -16.16 32.07 7.57
CA LYS A 293 -16.12 33.19 8.52
C LYS A 293 -14.87 33.25 9.40
N VAL A 294 -14.01 32.23 9.36
CA VAL A 294 -12.79 32.22 10.18
C VAL A 294 -11.83 33.30 9.72
N ASP A 295 -11.44 34.16 10.64
CA ASP A 295 -10.31 35.06 10.49
C ASP A 295 -9.07 34.45 11.15
N VAL A 296 -7.99 34.34 10.38
CA VAL A 296 -6.72 33.79 10.87
C VAL A 296 -5.91 34.92 11.48
N SER A 297 -5.48 34.77 12.74
CA SER A 297 -4.70 35.81 13.42
C SER A 297 -3.35 36.06 12.74
N GLN A 298 -2.94 37.33 12.69
CA GLN A 298 -1.63 37.73 12.15
C GLN A 298 -0.47 37.08 12.92
N GLU A 299 -0.61 36.91 14.24
CA GLU A 299 0.34 36.16 15.05
C GLU A 299 0.53 34.72 14.55
N PHE A 300 -0.55 34.05 14.14
CA PHE A 300 -0.47 32.68 13.63
C PHE A 300 0.23 32.65 12.28
N ILE A 301 -0.12 33.57 11.37
CA ILE A 301 0.52 33.72 10.06
C ILE A 301 2.02 33.98 10.24
N GLN A 302 2.38 34.92 11.11
CA GLN A 302 3.78 35.22 11.45
C GLN A 302 4.49 34.02 12.06
N SER A 303 3.86 33.24 12.95
CA SER A 303 4.48 32.04 13.51
C SER A 303 4.66 30.92 12.47
N MET A 304 3.80 30.86 11.45
CA MET A 304 3.86 29.90 10.35
C MET A 304 4.98 30.20 9.36
N LEU A 305 5.14 31.49 9.04
CA LEU A 305 6.18 32.01 8.17
C LEU A 305 7.53 32.19 8.92
N GLY A 306 7.48 32.47 10.22
CA GLY A 306 8.54 33.06 11.04
C GLY A 306 9.74 32.17 11.37
N ASP A 307 9.70 30.88 11.03
CA ASP A 307 10.87 29.99 11.12
C ASP A 307 11.72 29.98 9.83
N GLN A 308 11.39 30.83 8.85
CA GLN A 308 12.29 31.15 7.75
C GLN A 308 12.91 32.53 7.96
N GLN A 309 13.53 32.77 9.13
CA GLN A 309 14.78 33.51 9.03
C GLN A 309 15.59 32.75 7.97
N LYS A 310 15.73 33.33 6.77
CA LYS A 310 16.82 32.97 5.88
C LYS A 310 18.03 33.22 6.74
N THR A 311 18.48 32.20 7.46
CA THR A 311 19.64 32.33 8.30
C THR A 311 20.74 32.67 7.33
N GLU A 312 21.19 33.91 7.40
CA GLU A 312 22.25 34.41 6.54
C GLU A 312 23.40 33.41 6.63
N ARG A 313 24.05 33.15 5.50
CA ARG A 313 25.15 32.19 5.49
C ARG A 313 26.19 32.71 6.48
N GLY A 314 26.51 31.93 7.50
CA GLY A 314 27.58 32.29 8.42
C GLY A 314 28.96 32.17 7.75
N PRO A 315 30.01 32.72 8.38
CA PRO A 315 31.35 32.72 7.83
C PRO A 315 32.02 31.34 7.86
N CYS A 316 33.06 31.15 7.06
CA CYS A 316 33.94 29.99 7.16
C CYS A 316 34.80 30.06 8.44
N PHE A 317 34.82 29.03 9.28
CA PHE A 317 35.68 28.97 10.48
C PHE A 317 36.97 28.17 10.31
N THR A 318 37.21 27.60 9.13
CA THR A 318 38.36 26.72 8.87
C THR A 318 39.68 27.51 9.01
N PRO A 319 40.59 27.12 9.94
CA PRO A 319 41.81 27.89 10.22
C PRO A 319 42.74 28.07 9.02
N TRP A 320 42.80 27.08 8.14
CA TRP A 320 43.66 27.08 6.94
C TRP A 320 42.95 27.55 5.66
N CYS A 321 41.71 28.04 5.76
CA CYS A 321 41.02 28.56 4.59
C CYS A 321 41.41 30.03 4.35
N GLN A 322 41.74 30.37 3.11
CA GLN A 322 42.01 31.75 2.71
C GLN A 322 40.81 32.72 2.90
N TYR A 323 39.59 32.19 3.04
CA TYR A 323 38.35 32.95 3.27
C TYR A 323 37.81 32.83 4.72
N LYS A 324 38.67 32.43 5.67
CA LYS A 324 38.29 32.33 7.09
C LYS A 324 37.71 33.65 7.59
N GLY A 325 36.62 33.57 8.35
CA GLY A 325 35.90 34.72 8.89
C GLY A 325 34.97 35.42 7.90
N THR A 326 34.90 34.98 6.64
CA THR A 326 34.07 35.59 5.60
C THR A 326 33.00 34.62 5.09
N THR A 327 31.94 35.18 4.49
CA THR A 327 30.89 34.42 3.79
C THR A 327 31.23 34.23 2.29
N THR A 328 32.33 34.83 1.84
CA THR A 328 32.86 34.66 0.48
C THR A 328 33.11 33.18 0.20
N ASN A 329 32.69 32.70 -0.96
CA ASN A 329 32.76 31.28 -1.35
C ASN A 329 31.92 30.32 -0.50
N MET A 330 31.00 30.80 0.33
CA MET A 330 30.00 29.92 0.96
C MET A 330 28.87 29.61 -0.02
N PHE A 331 28.76 28.35 -0.44
CA PHE A 331 27.70 27.87 -1.33
C PHE A 331 26.61 27.16 -0.53
N GLU A 332 25.33 27.52 -0.73
CA GLU A 332 24.23 26.81 -0.07
C GLU A 332 24.13 25.38 -0.61
N TYR A 333 24.23 24.41 0.28
CA TYR A 333 24.36 23.01 -0.06
C TYR A 333 23.13 22.24 0.44
N THR A 334 22.17 21.98 -0.44
CA THR A 334 20.84 21.47 -0.03
C THR A 334 20.81 19.98 0.34
N HIS A 335 21.86 19.21 0.01
CA HIS A 335 21.85 17.74 0.11
C HIS A 335 22.00 17.19 1.54
N TYR A 336 22.56 17.96 2.48
CA TYR A 336 22.70 17.53 3.88
C TYR A 336 21.41 17.60 4.70
N LYS A 337 20.33 18.23 4.20
CA LYS A 337 19.05 18.40 4.91
C LYS A 337 18.40 17.08 5.39
N LYS A 338 18.73 15.92 4.79
CA LYS A 338 18.21 14.60 5.23
C LYS A 338 19.17 13.78 6.09
N ALA A 339 20.48 13.99 5.98
CA ALA A 339 21.47 13.21 6.73
C ALA A 339 21.86 13.88 8.05
N ASN A 340 21.81 15.22 8.10
CA ASN A 340 22.13 15.98 9.31
C ASN A 340 20.85 16.39 10.03
N VAL A 341 20.36 15.49 10.88
CA VAL A 341 19.25 15.76 11.81
C VAL A 341 19.59 16.95 12.73
N THR A 342 20.87 17.26 12.91
CA THR A 342 21.38 18.28 13.82
C THR A 342 21.42 19.70 13.29
N HIS A 343 21.24 19.98 11.98
CA HIS A 343 21.36 21.37 11.46
C HIS A 343 20.15 21.83 10.60
N HIS A 344 19.82 23.13 10.60
CA HIS A 344 18.68 23.72 9.87
C HIS A 344 18.99 24.03 8.40
N THR A 345 20.12 24.69 8.15
CA THR A 345 20.67 25.02 6.83
C THR A 345 22.07 24.45 6.73
N SER A 346 22.50 24.10 5.52
CA SER A 346 23.85 23.61 5.28
C SER A 346 24.47 24.38 4.13
N SER A 347 25.68 24.86 4.33
CA SER A 347 26.51 25.49 3.30
C SER A 347 27.88 24.83 3.27
N ILE A 348 28.60 24.98 2.18
CA ILE A 348 29.97 24.49 2.03
C ILE A 348 30.84 25.63 1.54
N CYS A 349 32.02 25.80 2.14
CA CYS A 349 33.00 26.74 1.61
C CYS A 349 33.64 26.12 0.36
N THR A 350 33.49 26.71 -0.83
CA THR A 350 34.04 26.17 -2.08
C THR A 350 35.57 26.28 -2.17
N SER A 351 36.21 26.96 -1.22
CA SER A 351 37.68 27.01 -1.15
C SER A 351 38.28 25.90 -0.29
N CYS A 352 37.70 25.62 0.88
CA CYS A 352 38.24 24.59 1.79
C CYS A 352 37.37 23.34 1.89
N PHE A 353 36.22 23.31 1.23
CA PHE A 353 35.25 22.21 1.18
C PHE A 353 34.73 21.72 2.55
N VAL A 354 34.90 22.51 3.61
CA VAL A 354 34.28 22.24 4.91
C VAL A 354 32.82 22.67 4.88
N SER A 355 31.96 21.81 5.42
CA SER A 355 30.52 22.04 5.51
C SER A 355 30.19 22.73 6.83
N TYR A 356 29.22 23.64 6.79
CA TYR A 356 28.76 24.45 7.90
C TYR A 356 27.24 24.51 7.95
N GLY A 357 26.68 24.79 9.12
CA GLY A 357 25.24 24.97 9.28
C GLY A 357 24.90 25.55 10.64
N TYR A 358 23.63 25.93 10.82
CA TYR A 358 23.09 26.29 12.13
C TYR A 358 22.66 25.03 12.88
N ASP A 359 23.26 24.77 14.05
CA ASP A 359 22.87 23.66 14.92
C ASP A 359 21.41 23.86 15.39
N ARG A 360 20.59 22.80 15.35
CA ARG A 360 19.16 22.88 15.68
C ARG A 360 18.88 23.06 17.16
N LYS A 361 19.81 22.68 18.03
CA LYS A 361 19.67 22.81 19.48
C LYS A 361 20.15 24.17 19.95
N THR A 362 21.32 24.60 19.49
CA THR A 362 21.93 25.86 19.95
C THR A 362 21.55 27.06 19.09
N GLY A 363 21.16 26.84 17.84
CA GLY A 363 20.93 27.94 16.88
C GLY A 363 22.23 28.63 16.45
N GLU A 364 23.39 28.05 16.75
CA GLU A 364 24.69 28.64 16.44
C GLU A 364 25.22 28.13 15.10
N TRP A 365 25.88 29.01 14.36
CA TRP A 365 26.59 28.62 13.14
C TRP A 365 27.86 27.85 13.52
N GLY A 366 28.03 26.67 12.93
CA GLY A 366 29.15 25.79 13.26
C GLY A 366 29.50 24.84 12.14
N GLU A 367 30.63 24.14 12.33
CA GLU A 367 31.07 23.10 11.41
C GLU A 367 30.16 21.86 11.49
N ILE A 368 29.83 21.33 10.31
CA ILE A 368 29.21 20.03 10.15
C ILE A 368 30.28 18.93 10.05
N GLY A 369 30.31 18.02 11.02
CA GLY A 369 31.08 16.77 10.93
C GLY A 369 32.49 16.80 11.51
N ASN A 370 32.83 17.85 12.27
CA ASN A 370 34.02 17.96 13.11
C ASN A 370 35.37 17.76 12.39
N THR A 371 35.46 18.15 11.11
CA THR A 371 36.68 18.06 10.30
C THR A 371 37.77 18.97 10.84
N ILE A 372 37.44 20.18 11.32
CA ILE A 372 38.41 21.15 11.85
C ILE A 372 39.17 20.55 13.03
N ASN A 373 38.44 20.06 14.04
CA ASN A 373 39.04 19.44 15.21
C ASN A 373 39.83 18.17 14.84
N LEU A 374 39.30 17.33 13.95
CA LEU A 374 39.98 16.11 13.51
C LEU A 374 41.31 16.41 12.82
N VAL A 375 41.37 17.45 12.00
CA VAL A 375 42.60 17.87 11.33
C VAL A 375 43.55 18.49 12.35
N SER A 376 43.15 19.58 13.01
CA SER A 376 44.06 20.41 13.84
C SER A 376 44.51 19.73 15.12
N ASN A 377 43.61 19.04 15.82
CA ASN A 377 43.86 18.63 17.20
C ASN A 377 44.17 17.14 17.33
N ILE A 378 43.93 16.34 16.29
CA ILE A 378 44.03 14.88 16.36
C ILE A 378 44.96 14.33 15.28
N ILE A 379 44.60 14.43 14.01
CA ILE A 379 45.30 13.70 12.93
C ILE A 379 46.61 14.38 12.55
N LEU A 380 46.66 15.72 12.41
CA LEU A 380 47.89 16.43 12.05
C LEU A 380 49.00 16.26 13.11
N PRO A 381 48.76 16.47 14.42
CA PRO A 381 49.79 16.27 15.43
C PRO A 381 50.30 14.82 15.50
N LEU A 382 49.42 13.84 15.32
CA LEU A 382 49.81 12.43 15.28
C LEU A 382 50.66 12.10 14.04
N LEU A 383 50.33 12.71 12.89
CA LEU A 383 51.17 12.57 11.71
C LEU A 383 52.55 13.16 12.03
N GLU A 384 52.63 14.43 12.44
CA GLU A 384 53.87 15.12 12.79
C GLU A 384 54.74 14.35 13.79
N ALA A 385 54.13 13.65 14.74
CA ALA A 385 54.80 12.74 15.69
C ALA A 385 55.29 11.41 15.06
N GLY A 386 55.16 11.22 13.75
CA GLY A 386 55.58 10.03 13.02
C GLY A 386 54.67 8.81 13.22
N ILE A 387 53.42 8.99 13.69
CA ILE A 387 52.51 7.87 13.94
C ILE A 387 51.88 7.40 12.62
N SER A 388 51.94 6.10 12.35
CA SER A 388 51.36 5.51 11.13
C SER A 388 49.83 5.42 11.20
N ARG A 389 49.17 5.47 10.03
CA ARG A 389 47.70 5.34 9.90
C ARG A 389 47.12 4.12 10.62
N LYS A 390 47.80 2.97 10.50
CA LYS A 390 47.39 1.72 11.16
C LYS A 390 47.43 1.86 12.68
N LYS A 391 48.49 2.47 13.21
CA LYS A 391 48.64 2.73 14.65
C LYS A 391 47.63 3.77 15.14
N MET A 392 47.35 4.82 14.36
CA MET A 392 46.26 5.77 14.66
C MET A 392 44.91 5.06 14.78
N GLY A 393 44.58 4.16 13.85
CA GLY A 393 43.32 3.39 13.90
C GLY A 393 43.24 2.42 15.09
N GLN A 394 44.36 2.07 15.70
CA GLN A 394 44.41 1.30 16.96
C GLN A 394 44.31 2.20 18.19
N MET A 395 44.91 3.39 18.15
CA MET A 395 44.92 4.35 19.26
C MET A 395 43.61 5.13 19.39
N LEU A 396 42.94 5.42 18.27
CA LEU A 396 41.73 6.24 18.21
C LEU A 396 40.51 5.31 18.06
N ALA A 397 40.05 4.75 19.19
CA ALA A 397 38.97 3.75 19.20
C ALA A 397 37.70 4.19 18.44
N ASP A 398 37.37 5.49 18.49
CA ASP A 398 36.16 6.04 17.87
C ASP A 398 36.33 6.48 16.41
N ILE A 399 37.55 6.38 15.84
CA ILE A 399 37.84 6.88 14.50
C ILE A 399 38.31 5.74 13.61
N SER A 400 37.39 5.25 12.77
CA SER A 400 37.70 4.19 11.80
C SER A 400 38.86 4.56 10.87
N ILE A 401 39.62 3.56 10.42
CA ILE A 401 40.72 3.74 9.45
C ILE A 401 40.27 4.43 8.16
N ASN A 402 39.02 4.22 7.74
CA ASN A 402 38.44 4.89 6.57
C ASN A 402 38.23 6.38 6.82
N LYS A 403 37.80 6.77 8.02
CA LYS A 403 37.69 8.18 8.40
C LYS A 403 39.07 8.83 8.51
N ILE A 404 40.07 8.12 9.03
CA ILE A 404 41.48 8.58 9.02
C ILE A 404 41.95 8.83 7.58
N ASN A 405 41.80 7.86 6.67
CA ASN A 405 42.15 8.02 5.26
C ASN A 405 41.40 9.18 4.59
N ASN A 406 40.13 9.38 4.93
CA ASN A 406 39.32 10.49 4.45
C ASN A 406 39.90 11.85 4.90
N ILE A 407 40.28 11.98 6.18
CA ILE A 407 40.88 13.21 6.70
C ILE A 407 42.27 13.45 6.10
N ILE A 408 43.09 12.41 5.92
CA ILE A 408 44.42 12.55 5.30
C ILE A 408 44.29 12.98 3.83
N GLY A 409 43.38 12.37 3.06
CA GLY A 409 43.14 12.77 1.68
C GLY A 409 42.67 14.22 1.54
N TYR A 410 41.87 14.69 2.51
CA TYR A 410 41.50 16.09 2.63
C TYR A 410 42.72 16.99 2.90
N MET A 411 43.51 16.67 3.93
CA MET A 411 44.71 17.43 4.33
C MET A 411 45.73 17.56 3.19
N TYR A 412 45.90 16.49 2.40
CA TYR A 412 46.77 16.50 1.23
C TYR A 412 46.37 17.58 0.21
N ASN A 413 45.09 17.66 -0.15
CA ASN A 413 44.61 18.64 -1.14
C ASN A 413 44.57 20.07 -0.61
N GLN A 414 44.50 20.24 0.70
CA GLN A 414 44.56 21.55 1.36
C GLN A 414 46.01 21.99 1.67
N ASN A 415 47.02 21.23 1.20
CA ASN A 415 48.44 21.48 1.46
C ASN A 415 48.79 21.58 2.97
N LEU A 416 48.08 20.85 3.83
CA LEU A 416 48.34 20.82 5.28
C LEU A 416 49.41 19.79 5.66
N ILE A 417 49.76 18.92 4.74
CA ILE A 417 50.87 17.96 4.85
C ILE A 417 51.72 18.07 3.60
N GLN A 418 53.03 17.93 3.77
CA GLN A 418 53.97 18.00 2.66
C GLN A 418 53.75 16.82 1.68
N LYS A 419 54.00 17.03 0.39
CA LYS A 419 53.71 16.00 -0.63
C LYS A 419 54.67 14.80 -0.56
N ASP A 420 55.87 15.03 -0.06
CA ASP A 420 56.95 14.06 0.16
C ASP A 420 56.87 13.36 1.53
N TYR A 421 55.77 13.55 2.27
CA TYR A 421 55.59 12.94 3.57
C TYR A 421 55.83 11.43 3.53
N LYS A 422 56.66 10.90 4.45
CA LYS A 422 57.12 9.49 4.46
C LYS A 422 56.01 8.44 4.37
N PHE A 423 54.80 8.75 4.83
CA PHE A 423 53.64 7.84 4.75
C PHE A 423 52.84 7.95 3.45
N LEU A 424 53.13 8.95 2.63
CA LEU A 424 52.58 9.19 1.30
C LEU A 424 53.58 8.87 0.19
N SER A 425 54.88 8.78 0.49
CA SER A 425 55.95 8.55 -0.50
C SER A 425 55.78 7.27 -1.32
N ASN A 426 55.07 6.27 -0.79
CA ASN A 426 54.77 5.02 -1.50
C ASN A 426 53.54 5.13 -2.42
N LEU A 427 52.79 6.22 -2.36
CA LEU A 427 51.67 6.47 -3.27
C LEU A 427 52.22 7.00 -4.59
N LYS A 428 52.04 6.23 -5.66
CA LYS A 428 52.31 6.69 -7.02
C LYS A 428 51.15 7.56 -7.47
N LEU A 429 51.02 8.75 -6.88
CA LEU A 429 50.03 9.75 -7.28
C LEU A 429 50.42 10.28 -8.66
N GLN A 430 49.86 9.67 -9.69
CA GLN A 430 49.94 10.21 -11.04
C GLN A 430 48.92 11.35 -11.15
N ILE A 431 49.31 12.44 -11.81
CA ILE A 431 48.35 13.46 -12.24
C ILE A 431 47.43 12.74 -13.24
N GLU A 432 46.25 12.35 -12.79
CA GLU A 432 45.32 11.64 -13.64
C GLU A 432 44.54 12.63 -14.51
N GLU A 433 44.83 12.66 -15.80
CA GLU A 433 44.01 13.39 -16.76
C GLU A 433 42.55 12.88 -16.71
N GLY A 434 41.61 13.82 -16.67
CA GLY A 434 40.18 13.50 -16.68
C GLY A 434 39.64 12.93 -15.37
N LEU A 435 40.22 13.28 -14.22
CA LEU A 435 39.75 12.82 -12.89
C LEU A 435 38.25 13.03 -12.67
N VAL A 436 37.72 14.19 -13.07
CA VAL A 436 36.29 14.51 -13.02
C VAL A 436 35.46 13.49 -13.83
N ASN A 437 35.95 13.01 -14.98
CA ASN A 437 35.26 11.99 -15.78
C ASN A 437 35.23 10.63 -15.08
N LYS A 438 36.31 10.26 -14.38
CA LYS A 438 36.29 9.05 -13.53
C LYS A 438 35.24 9.16 -12.43
N PHE A 439 35.11 10.32 -11.78
CA PHE A 439 34.03 10.54 -10.81
C PHE A 439 32.63 10.58 -11.44
N LYS A 440 32.46 11.05 -12.68
CA LYS A 440 31.20 10.89 -13.43
C LYS A 440 30.84 9.42 -13.61
N ILE A 441 31.82 8.57 -13.95
CA ILE A 441 31.64 7.11 -14.08
C ILE A 441 31.24 6.49 -12.74
N LEU A 442 31.98 6.78 -11.65
CA LEU A 442 31.64 6.28 -10.31
C LEU A 442 30.21 6.68 -9.91
N ARG A 443 29.85 7.94 -10.13
CA ARG A 443 28.52 8.46 -9.83
C ARG A 443 27.43 7.79 -10.67
N LYS A 444 27.71 7.43 -11.93
CA LYS A 444 26.78 6.65 -12.77
C LYS A 444 26.53 5.25 -12.19
N HIS A 445 27.54 4.62 -11.58
CA HIS A 445 27.40 3.28 -10.99
C HIS A 445 26.66 3.28 -9.64
N VAL A 446 26.97 4.23 -8.76
CA VAL A 446 26.53 4.17 -7.35
C VAL A 446 25.83 5.42 -6.83
N GLY A 447 25.56 6.41 -7.69
CA GLY A 447 25.01 7.70 -7.28
C GLY A 447 25.98 8.53 -6.45
N GLY A 448 25.47 9.44 -5.61
CA GLY A 448 26.27 10.36 -4.79
C GLY A 448 26.83 9.76 -3.48
N PHE A 449 26.75 8.44 -3.29
CA PHE A 449 27.12 7.80 -2.02
C PHE A 449 28.62 7.54 -1.95
N ARG A 450 29.39 8.43 -1.29
CA ARG A 450 30.85 8.35 -1.17
C ARG A 450 31.37 6.97 -0.74
N TYR A 451 30.75 6.34 0.26
CA TYR A 451 31.18 5.02 0.76
C TYR A 451 30.97 3.88 -0.25
N LYS A 452 30.05 4.03 -1.21
CA LYS A 452 29.85 3.08 -2.31
C LYS A 452 30.76 3.36 -3.51
N MET A 453 31.22 4.60 -3.68
CA MET A 453 32.16 4.95 -4.76
C MET A 453 33.51 4.29 -4.55
N LEU A 454 33.96 4.23 -3.30
CA LEU A 454 35.26 3.66 -2.91
C LEU A 454 35.51 2.23 -3.47
N PRO A 455 34.66 1.22 -3.22
CA PRO A 455 34.90 -0.13 -3.76
C PRO A 455 34.82 -0.20 -5.29
N ILE A 456 34.00 0.64 -5.92
CA ILE A 456 33.92 0.71 -7.38
C ILE A 456 35.17 1.38 -7.97
N ALA A 457 35.70 2.40 -7.31
CA ALA A 457 36.93 3.06 -7.70
C ALA A 457 38.13 2.11 -7.62
N ASN A 458 38.21 1.31 -6.55
CA ASN A 458 39.20 0.26 -6.44
C ASN A 458 39.06 -0.77 -7.58
N LYS A 459 37.84 -1.23 -7.87
CA LYS A 459 37.57 -2.20 -8.93
C LYS A 459 37.89 -1.68 -10.34
N LEU A 460 37.51 -0.44 -10.65
CA LEU A 460 37.60 0.13 -12.00
C LEU A 460 38.95 0.79 -12.29
N PHE A 461 39.55 1.41 -11.28
CA PHE A 461 40.74 2.26 -11.46
C PHE A 461 41.93 1.79 -10.60
N GLY A 462 41.78 0.73 -9.82
CA GLY A 462 42.84 0.23 -8.94
C GLY A 462 43.13 1.11 -7.72
N TRP A 463 42.37 2.19 -7.50
CA TRP A 463 42.65 3.13 -6.43
C TRP A 463 42.55 2.46 -5.05
N SER A 464 43.58 2.64 -4.24
CA SER A 464 43.52 2.36 -2.82
C SER A 464 42.55 3.31 -2.11
N THR A 465 42.20 3.01 -0.86
CA THR A 465 41.32 3.88 -0.07
C THR A 465 41.87 5.29 0.11
N LEU A 466 43.19 5.44 0.25
CA LEU A 466 43.80 6.74 0.44
C LEU A 466 43.84 7.53 -0.87
N GLU A 467 44.23 6.89 -1.99
CA GLU A 467 44.20 7.52 -3.32
C GLU A 467 42.81 8.00 -3.68
N PHE A 468 41.78 7.16 -3.43
CA PHE A 468 40.39 7.56 -3.63
C PHE A 468 40.06 8.86 -2.89
N TYR A 469 40.44 9.01 -1.61
CA TYR A 469 40.14 10.21 -0.85
C TYR A 469 40.98 11.41 -1.26
N ILE A 470 42.24 11.21 -1.67
CA ILE A 470 43.05 12.26 -2.27
C ILE A 470 42.37 12.78 -3.54
N TYR A 471 41.98 11.90 -4.46
CA TYR A 471 41.30 12.31 -5.67
C TYR A 471 39.92 12.91 -5.41
N TYR A 472 39.18 12.36 -4.44
CA TYR A 472 37.86 12.85 -4.04
C TYR A 472 37.91 14.32 -3.61
N TYR A 473 38.92 14.70 -2.82
CA TYR A 473 39.08 16.06 -2.28
C TYR A 473 39.83 17.03 -3.18
N SER A 474 40.18 16.64 -4.42
CA SER A 474 40.66 17.60 -5.41
C SER A 474 39.60 18.66 -5.69
N SER A 475 40.03 19.91 -5.90
CA SER A 475 39.11 21.04 -6.08
C SER A 475 38.14 20.84 -7.24
N GLU A 476 38.64 20.31 -8.36
CA GLU A 476 37.83 20.02 -9.56
C GLU A 476 36.75 18.96 -9.32
N VAL A 477 37.05 17.90 -8.54
CA VAL A 477 36.09 16.86 -8.20
C VAL A 477 35.06 17.40 -7.21
N GLN A 478 35.48 18.11 -6.16
CA GLN A 478 34.55 18.71 -5.20
C GLN A 478 33.60 19.70 -5.87
N MET A 479 34.11 20.59 -6.72
CA MET A 479 33.28 21.53 -7.48
C MET A 479 32.33 20.80 -8.43
N TYR A 480 32.78 19.75 -9.12
CA TYR A 480 31.90 18.90 -9.91
C TYR A 480 30.78 18.29 -9.05
N LEU A 481 31.11 17.76 -7.87
CA LEU A 481 30.15 17.13 -6.98
C LEU A 481 29.11 18.11 -6.44
N ILE A 482 29.52 19.35 -6.11
CA ILE A 482 28.67 20.45 -5.64
C ILE A 482 27.75 20.98 -6.75
N HIS A 483 28.27 21.23 -7.96
CA HIS A 483 27.48 21.84 -9.04
C HIS A 483 26.64 20.86 -9.84
N ASN A 484 27.14 19.64 -10.07
CA ASN A 484 26.40 18.61 -10.83
C ASN A 484 25.53 17.77 -9.91
N GLU A 485 24.97 18.38 -8.88
CA GLU A 485 23.91 17.78 -8.09
C GLU A 485 22.73 17.44 -9.00
N ARG A 486 22.65 16.18 -9.40
CA ARG A 486 21.42 15.64 -9.95
C ARG A 486 20.32 15.98 -8.94
N LYS A 487 19.29 16.72 -9.40
CA LYS A 487 17.90 16.51 -8.94
C LYS A 487 17.78 15.01 -8.84
N LYS A 488 17.68 14.46 -7.61
CA LYS A 488 17.67 13.01 -7.33
C LYS A 488 17.18 12.29 -8.57
N GLU A 489 18.07 11.57 -9.24
CA GLU A 489 17.68 10.79 -10.40
C GLU A 489 16.38 10.11 -10.00
N LYS A 490 15.30 10.49 -10.68
CA LYS A 490 13.96 10.03 -10.30
C LYS A 490 14.10 8.53 -10.14
N GLU A 491 13.61 8.03 -9.00
CA GLU A 491 13.49 6.62 -8.67
C GLU A 491 13.47 5.79 -9.95
N PRO A 492 14.24 4.69 -10.07
CA PRO A 492 14.05 3.77 -11.18
C PRO A 492 12.55 3.45 -11.26
N ARG A 493 11.86 4.07 -12.22
CA ARG A 493 10.41 3.94 -12.42
C ARG A 493 10.02 2.51 -12.75
N VAL A 494 11.03 1.68 -13.00
CA VAL A 494 11.04 0.29 -13.41
C VAL A 494 10.30 -0.64 -12.42
N HIS A 495 10.02 -0.18 -11.19
CA HIS A 495 9.51 -1.04 -10.13
C HIS A 495 8.30 -0.48 -9.38
N LYS A 496 7.53 0.45 -9.97
CA LYS A 496 6.25 0.88 -9.37
C LYS A 496 5.22 -0.24 -9.25
N ASP A 497 5.41 -1.31 -10.00
CA ASP A 497 4.57 -2.50 -10.04
C ASP A 497 5.14 -3.66 -9.20
N LEU A 498 6.12 -3.42 -8.33
CA LEU A 498 6.76 -4.51 -7.59
C LEU A 498 5.80 -5.23 -6.64
N ASP A 499 4.89 -4.49 -6.02
CA ASP A 499 3.85 -5.04 -5.14
C ASP A 499 2.95 -5.99 -5.93
N GLN A 500 2.55 -5.59 -7.15
CA GLN A 500 1.74 -6.41 -8.04
C GLN A 500 2.52 -7.65 -8.50
N LYS A 501 3.78 -7.49 -8.90
CA LYS A 501 4.66 -8.61 -9.28
C LYS A 501 4.89 -9.59 -8.13
N LEU A 502 4.97 -9.09 -6.89
CA LEU A 502 5.09 -9.92 -5.70
C LEU A 502 3.83 -10.77 -5.51
N VAL A 503 2.64 -10.18 -5.68
CA VAL A 503 1.35 -10.92 -5.64
C VAL A 503 1.27 -11.95 -6.77
N GLU A 504 1.58 -11.56 -8.00
CA GLU A 504 1.59 -12.48 -9.15
C GLU A 504 2.54 -13.66 -8.94
N TYR A 505 3.73 -13.41 -8.37
CA TYR A 505 4.67 -14.46 -8.06
C TYR A 505 4.19 -15.39 -6.94
N GLN A 506 3.51 -14.86 -5.92
CA GLN A 506 2.86 -15.67 -4.89
C GLN A 506 1.83 -16.62 -5.51
N GLU A 507 0.98 -16.11 -6.41
CA GLU A 507 -0.02 -16.91 -7.11
C GLU A 507 0.62 -18.01 -7.96
N ILE A 508 1.72 -17.71 -8.68
CA ILE A 508 2.47 -18.71 -9.46
C ILE A 508 3.04 -19.80 -8.55
N CYS A 509 3.64 -19.42 -7.42
CA CYS A 509 4.18 -20.37 -6.45
C CYS A 509 3.08 -21.27 -5.86
N MET A 510 1.90 -20.72 -5.59
CA MET A 510 0.72 -21.47 -5.13
C MET A 510 0.21 -22.45 -6.18
N GLN A 511 -0.04 -21.98 -7.40
CA GLN A 511 -0.54 -22.82 -8.50
C GLN A 511 0.41 -23.98 -8.83
N LYS A 512 1.72 -23.73 -8.77
CA LYS A 512 2.75 -24.73 -9.08
C LYS A 512 3.19 -25.57 -7.88
N LYS A 513 2.62 -25.35 -6.69
CA LYS A 513 3.03 -25.99 -5.43
C LYS A 513 4.54 -25.89 -5.17
N ARG A 514 5.14 -24.73 -5.46
CA ARG A 514 6.57 -24.44 -5.24
C ARG A 514 6.75 -23.51 -4.04
N THR A 515 7.76 -23.77 -3.22
CA THR A 515 8.12 -22.89 -2.10
C THR A 515 8.59 -21.54 -2.61
N PHE A 516 8.06 -20.46 -2.03
CA PHE A 516 8.44 -19.09 -2.32
C PHE A 516 9.92 -18.89 -1.94
N SER A 517 10.73 -18.47 -2.90
CA SER A 517 12.15 -18.17 -2.72
C SER A 517 12.40 -16.71 -3.09
N SER A 518 12.96 -15.93 -2.16
CA SER A 518 13.37 -14.55 -2.46
C SER A 518 14.45 -14.49 -3.54
N LYS A 519 15.28 -15.53 -3.67
CA LYS A 519 16.29 -15.63 -4.72
C LYS A 519 15.61 -15.79 -6.09
N ASP A 520 14.65 -16.70 -6.17
CA ASP A 520 13.93 -17.00 -7.41
C ASP A 520 13.04 -15.82 -7.83
N PHE A 521 12.43 -15.11 -6.88
CA PHE A 521 11.72 -13.85 -7.15
C PHE A 521 12.67 -12.79 -7.74
N ASN A 522 13.84 -12.60 -7.12
CA ASN A 522 14.85 -11.64 -7.59
C ASN A 522 15.32 -11.96 -9.02
N GLU A 523 15.54 -13.24 -9.32
CA GLU A 523 15.95 -13.71 -10.65
C GLU A 523 14.81 -13.57 -11.68
N SER A 524 13.57 -13.92 -11.31
CA SER A 524 12.42 -13.89 -12.22
C SER A 524 12.02 -12.48 -12.67
N TYR A 525 12.22 -11.48 -11.80
CA TYR A 525 11.81 -10.10 -12.08
C TYR A 525 12.99 -9.12 -12.22
N GLY A 526 14.23 -9.61 -12.21
CA GLY A 526 15.44 -8.78 -12.31
C GLY A 526 15.58 -7.77 -11.16
N VAL A 527 15.08 -8.12 -9.98
CA VAL A 527 15.06 -7.25 -8.80
C VAL A 527 16.21 -7.61 -7.89
N SER A 528 17.10 -6.67 -7.59
CA SER A 528 18.14 -6.92 -6.59
C SER A 528 17.57 -6.88 -5.17
N ARG A 529 18.20 -7.60 -4.23
CA ARG A 529 17.87 -7.54 -2.81
C ARG A 529 17.88 -6.12 -2.23
N GLY A 530 18.73 -5.23 -2.76
CA GLY A 530 18.76 -3.82 -2.38
C GLY A 530 17.52 -3.04 -2.81
N VAL A 531 16.89 -3.43 -3.94
CA VAL A 531 15.65 -2.82 -4.44
C VAL A 531 14.48 -3.22 -3.55
N LEU A 532 14.37 -4.49 -3.14
CA LEU A 532 13.35 -4.92 -2.17
C LEU A 532 13.40 -4.12 -0.86
N GLY A 533 14.61 -3.94 -0.30
CA GLY A 533 14.79 -3.14 0.90
C GLY A 533 14.47 -1.66 0.71
N TYR A 534 14.72 -1.13 -0.48
CA TYR A 534 14.39 0.24 -0.80
C TYR A 534 12.87 0.50 -0.81
N TYR A 535 12.09 -0.47 -1.29
CA TYR A 535 10.61 -0.40 -1.34
C TYR A 535 9.93 -0.91 -0.05
N ASN A 536 10.69 -1.24 1.00
CA ASN A 536 10.18 -1.84 2.25
C ASN A 536 9.46 -3.19 2.04
N LEU A 537 9.78 -3.93 0.98
CA LEU A 537 9.10 -5.19 0.65
C LEU A 537 9.71 -6.43 1.32
N PHE A 538 10.74 -6.26 2.15
CA PHE A 538 11.33 -7.40 2.87
C PHE A 538 10.33 -8.07 3.80
N ASP A 539 9.58 -7.26 4.55
CA ASP A 539 8.60 -7.76 5.50
C ASP A 539 7.42 -8.41 4.76
N GLU A 540 7.03 -7.84 3.62
CA GLU A 540 5.97 -8.39 2.77
C GLU A 540 6.39 -9.72 2.12
N VAL A 541 7.62 -9.82 1.63
CA VAL A 541 8.20 -11.08 1.10
C VAL A 541 8.29 -12.14 2.21
N ALA A 542 8.68 -11.75 3.41
CA ALA A 542 8.75 -12.66 4.56
C ALA A 542 7.35 -13.14 4.98
N ALA A 543 6.39 -12.21 5.07
CA ALA A 543 4.99 -12.50 5.40
C ALA A 543 4.36 -13.42 4.35
N ALA A 544 4.61 -13.17 3.07
CA ALA A 544 4.14 -14.00 1.96
C ALA A 544 4.66 -15.44 2.06
N ARG A 545 5.95 -15.60 2.38
CA ARG A 545 6.58 -16.90 2.57
C ARG A 545 6.00 -17.67 3.75
N GLU A 546 5.78 -17.02 4.90
CA GLU A 546 5.16 -17.67 6.04
C GLU A 546 3.69 -18.00 5.77
N LYS A 547 2.92 -17.10 5.13
CA LYS A 547 1.54 -17.36 4.72
C LYS A 547 1.43 -18.57 3.80
N GLN A 548 2.31 -18.68 2.80
CA GLN A 548 2.35 -19.84 1.93
C GLN A 548 2.66 -21.13 2.70
N LYS A 549 3.64 -21.09 3.61
CA LYS A 549 4.04 -22.24 4.43
C LYS A 549 2.90 -22.70 5.33
N GLU A 550 2.14 -21.79 5.93
CA GLU A 550 0.95 -22.10 6.70
C GLU A 550 -0.15 -22.73 5.83
N GLN A 551 -0.38 -22.19 4.64
CA GLN A 551 -1.37 -22.73 3.72
C GLN A 551 -1.02 -24.14 3.24
N LEU A 552 0.22 -24.38 2.79
CA LEU A 552 0.70 -25.70 2.40
C LEU A 552 0.62 -26.70 3.55
N LYS A 553 0.95 -26.26 4.77
CA LYS A 553 0.79 -27.06 5.98
C LYS A 553 -0.69 -27.40 6.22
N SER A 554 -1.60 -26.45 6.08
CA SER A 554 -3.04 -26.68 6.23
C SER A 554 -3.59 -27.68 5.20
N GLU A 555 -3.23 -27.54 3.94
CA GLU A 555 -3.61 -28.47 2.86
C GLU A 555 -3.08 -29.89 3.13
N GLU A 556 -1.81 -30.00 3.57
CA GLU A 556 -1.21 -31.28 3.95
C GLU A 556 -1.95 -31.93 5.13
N ILE A 557 -2.33 -31.13 6.13
CA ILE A 557 -3.12 -31.59 7.29
C ILE A 557 -4.50 -32.08 6.88
N GLN A 558 -5.19 -31.36 5.98
CA GLN A 558 -6.48 -31.78 5.46
C GLN A 558 -6.38 -33.10 4.69
N LEU A 559 -5.32 -33.29 3.90
CA LEU A 559 -5.05 -34.56 3.23
C LEU A 559 -4.89 -35.71 4.23
N TYR A 560 -4.20 -35.47 5.35
CA TYR A 560 -4.06 -36.47 6.42
C TYR A 560 -5.37 -36.80 7.11
N TRP A 561 -6.21 -35.80 7.37
CA TRP A 561 -7.57 -36.01 7.87
C TRP A 561 -8.39 -36.87 6.92
N SER A 562 -8.36 -36.58 5.62
CA SER A 562 -9.09 -37.34 4.61
C SER A 562 -8.67 -38.81 4.59
N LYS A 563 -7.35 -39.07 4.51
CA LYS A 563 -6.81 -40.43 4.50
C LYS A 563 -7.14 -41.20 5.78
N ALA A 564 -7.06 -40.53 6.94
CA ALA A 564 -7.36 -41.16 8.21
C ALA A 564 -8.85 -41.53 8.31
N ARG A 565 -9.76 -40.63 7.92
CA ARG A 565 -11.21 -40.86 7.91
C ARG A 565 -11.60 -42.00 7.00
N GLU A 566 -11.17 -41.95 5.74
CA GLU A 566 -11.47 -42.98 4.75
C GLU A 566 -11.06 -44.37 5.26
N TYR A 567 -9.85 -44.48 5.84
CA TYR A 567 -9.37 -45.75 6.37
C TYR A 567 -10.12 -46.21 7.62
N THR A 568 -10.36 -45.33 8.59
CA THR A 568 -11.09 -45.74 9.81
C THR A 568 -12.53 -46.10 9.51
N GLU A 569 -13.21 -45.35 8.63
CA GLU A 569 -14.58 -45.64 8.22
C GLU A 569 -14.64 -46.98 7.50
N LYS A 570 -13.70 -47.24 6.58
CA LYS A 570 -13.58 -48.55 5.93
C LYS A 570 -13.41 -49.69 6.94
N MET A 571 -12.48 -49.57 7.87
CA MET A 571 -12.22 -50.64 8.85
C MET A 571 -13.38 -50.85 9.82
N LEU A 572 -14.07 -49.78 10.24
CA LEU A 572 -15.25 -49.89 11.11
C LEU A 572 -16.44 -50.54 10.39
N ASN A 573 -16.67 -50.19 9.11
CA ASN A 573 -17.73 -50.77 8.29
C ASN A 573 -17.47 -52.25 7.95
N GLU A 574 -16.21 -52.62 7.73
CA GLU A 574 -15.79 -54.01 7.49
C GLU A 574 -15.64 -54.83 8.79
N GLU A 575 -15.95 -54.22 9.95
CA GLU A 575 -15.80 -54.83 11.27
C GLU A 575 -14.38 -55.39 11.51
N GLN A 576 -13.36 -54.73 10.94
CA GLN A 576 -11.97 -55.12 11.07
C GLN A 576 -11.26 -54.36 12.20
N PRO A 577 -10.48 -55.03 13.06
CA PRO A 577 -9.69 -54.37 14.09
C PRO A 577 -8.56 -53.55 13.47
N PHE A 578 -8.36 -52.32 13.97
CA PHE A 578 -7.20 -51.52 13.63
C PHE A 578 -6.59 -50.84 14.86
N ASN A 579 -5.36 -50.35 14.72
CA ASN A 579 -4.63 -49.69 15.80
C ASN A 579 -4.01 -48.37 15.33
N CYS A 580 -3.53 -47.56 16.28
CA CYS A 580 -2.94 -46.26 15.95
C CYS A 580 -1.76 -46.39 14.97
N LYS A 581 -0.97 -47.47 15.06
CA LYS A 581 0.22 -47.68 14.21
C LYS A 581 -0.17 -47.89 12.75
N SER A 582 -1.25 -48.61 12.45
CA SER A 582 -1.70 -48.81 11.06
C SER A 582 -2.17 -47.50 10.42
N VAL A 583 -2.95 -46.69 11.14
CA VAL A 583 -3.40 -45.37 10.68
C VAL A 583 -2.20 -44.43 10.43
N TYR A 584 -1.23 -44.38 11.34
CA TYR A 584 -0.02 -43.56 11.16
C TYR A 584 0.83 -44.01 9.97
N THR A 585 0.90 -45.31 9.72
CA THR A 585 1.63 -45.90 8.58
C THR A 585 0.97 -45.48 7.27
N LEU A 586 -0.36 -45.52 7.18
CA LEU A 586 -1.11 -45.06 6.00
C LEU A 586 -0.90 -43.55 5.71
N ILE A 587 -0.91 -42.73 6.76
CA ILE A 587 -0.66 -41.28 6.66
C ILE A 587 0.78 -41.01 6.19
N GLY A 588 1.72 -41.93 6.45
CA GLY A 588 3.14 -41.74 6.16
C GLY A 588 3.83 -40.78 7.12
N ARG A 589 3.33 -40.67 8.36
CA ARG A 589 3.87 -39.79 9.41
C ARG A 589 3.97 -40.51 10.74
N ARG A 590 5.02 -40.22 11.50
CA ARG A 590 5.24 -40.80 12.84
C ARG A 590 4.29 -40.16 13.86
N ARG A 591 3.92 -40.91 14.90
CA ARG A 591 3.09 -40.44 16.03
C ARG A 591 3.57 -39.13 16.64
N LYS A 592 4.87 -38.99 16.87
CA LYS A 592 5.48 -37.79 17.46
C LYS A 592 5.17 -36.54 16.62
N TRP A 593 5.34 -36.65 15.30
CA TRP A 593 5.08 -35.54 14.37
C TRP A 593 3.61 -35.08 14.41
N LEU A 594 2.66 -36.04 14.41
CA LEU A 594 1.24 -35.73 14.48
C LEU A 594 0.85 -35.08 15.81
N LYS A 595 1.44 -35.49 16.93
CA LYS A 595 1.19 -34.82 18.23
C LYS A 595 1.67 -33.36 18.24
N GLU A 596 2.80 -33.09 17.61
CA GLU A 596 3.40 -31.75 17.58
C GLU A 596 2.72 -30.83 16.55
N ASN A 597 2.27 -31.37 15.41
CA ASN A 597 1.76 -30.56 14.30
C ASN A 597 0.23 -30.62 14.11
N CYS A 598 -0.43 -31.67 14.59
CA CYS A 598 -1.86 -31.93 14.40
C CYS A 598 -2.48 -32.67 15.61
N PRO A 599 -2.43 -32.11 16.83
CA PRO A 599 -2.81 -32.81 18.05
C PRO A 599 -4.26 -33.33 18.02
N ASP A 600 -5.17 -32.62 17.36
CA ASP A 600 -6.56 -33.03 17.24
C ASP A 600 -6.74 -34.27 16.36
N LEU A 601 -6.00 -34.37 15.25
CA LEU A 601 -6.00 -35.58 14.42
C LEU A 601 -5.44 -36.77 15.21
N ALA A 602 -4.36 -36.57 15.98
CA ALA A 602 -3.79 -37.62 16.81
C ALA A 602 -4.76 -38.11 17.90
N ARG A 603 -5.51 -37.19 18.53
CA ARG A 603 -6.55 -37.49 19.52
C ARG A 603 -7.72 -38.24 18.89
N TRP A 604 -8.20 -37.75 17.74
CA TRP A 604 -9.30 -38.36 17.01
C TRP A 604 -8.95 -39.79 16.55
N ILE A 605 -7.74 -40.04 16.02
CA ILE A 605 -7.28 -41.39 15.67
C ILE A 605 -7.33 -42.33 16.89
N HIS A 606 -6.91 -41.85 18.06
CA HIS A 606 -6.97 -42.64 19.28
C HIS A 606 -8.40 -42.99 19.67
N GLN A 607 -9.33 -42.03 19.59
CA GLN A 607 -10.75 -42.25 19.85
C GLN A 607 -11.34 -43.30 18.91
N GLN A 608 -11.04 -43.23 17.61
CA GLN A 608 -11.52 -44.22 16.64
C GLN A 608 -10.97 -45.63 16.90
N VAL A 609 -9.73 -45.73 17.37
CA VAL A 609 -9.15 -47.03 17.78
C VAL A 609 -9.88 -47.59 19.00
N GLU A 610 -10.28 -46.76 19.97
CA GLU A 610 -11.08 -47.23 21.12
C GLU A 610 -12.51 -47.62 20.71
N VAL A 611 -13.10 -46.95 19.70
CA VAL A 611 -14.37 -47.37 19.09
C VAL A 611 -14.22 -48.75 18.45
N SER A 612 -13.20 -48.95 17.60
CA SER A 612 -12.92 -50.24 16.98
C SER A 612 -12.73 -51.35 18.02
N LYS A 613 -11.96 -51.11 19.09
CA LYS A 613 -11.78 -52.09 20.17
C LYS A 613 -13.11 -52.50 20.84
N ARG A 614 -14.00 -51.55 21.12
CA ARG A 614 -15.32 -51.84 21.71
C ARG A 614 -16.17 -52.67 20.76
N GLN A 615 -16.23 -52.29 19.49
CA GLN A 615 -16.93 -53.05 18.45
C GLN A 615 -16.40 -54.49 18.35
N GLN A 616 -15.09 -54.68 18.44
CA GLN A 616 -14.48 -56.02 18.41
C GLN A 616 -14.84 -56.87 19.64
N VAL A 617 -14.91 -56.26 20.82
CA VAL A 617 -15.38 -56.96 22.03
C VAL A 617 -16.85 -57.37 21.87
N GLU A 618 -17.70 -56.50 21.33
CA GLU A 618 -19.11 -56.81 21.05
C GLU A 618 -19.27 -57.94 20.02
N ILE A 619 -18.49 -57.92 18.94
CA ILE A 619 -18.48 -58.98 17.92
C ILE A 619 -18.04 -60.31 18.53
N GLN A 620 -16.93 -60.33 19.27
CA GLN A 620 -16.42 -61.54 19.95
C GLN A 620 -17.44 -62.08 20.94
N LEU A 621 -18.11 -61.20 21.68
CA LEU A 621 -19.16 -61.55 22.61
C LEU A 621 -20.37 -62.14 21.88
N HIS A 622 -20.81 -61.54 20.77
CA HIS A 622 -21.92 -62.04 19.97
C HIS A 622 -21.61 -63.41 19.36
N GLU A 623 -20.41 -63.61 18.82
CA GLU A 623 -19.92 -64.90 18.35
C GLU A 623 -19.87 -65.94 19.47
N ALA A 624 -19.42 -65.54 20.66
CA ALA A 624 -19.40 -66.42 21.82
C ALA A 624 -20.82 -66.82 22.26
N LYS A 625 -21.75 -65.86 22.31
CA LYS A 625 -23.18 -66.10 22.58
C LYS A 625 -23.78 -67.06 21.54
N ARG A 626 -23.48 -66.86 20.25
CA ARG A 626 -23.92 -67.75 19.15
C ARG A 626 -23.39 -69.17 19.34
N LYS A 627 -22.09 -69.34 19.59
CA LYS A 627 -21.46 -70.64 19.83
C LYS A 627 -22.05 -71.34 21.05
N ILE A 628 -22.25 -70.62 22.17
CA ILE A 628 -22.88 -71.19 23.37
C ILE A 628 -24.29 -71.72 23.04
N LYS A 629 -25.09 -70.94 22.30
CA LYS A 629 -26.44 -71.34 21.88
C LYS A 629 -26.43 -72.59 20.99
N GLU A 630 -25.54 -72.63 20.00
CA GLU A 630 -25.35 -73.80 19.13
C GLU A 630 -24.89 -75.03 19.92
N THR A 631 -23.96 -74.86 20.84
CA THR A 631 -23.48 -75.94 21.72
C THR A 631 -24.59 -76.45 22.65
N ILE A 632 -25.39 -75.58 23.26
CA ILE A 632 -26.54 -76.00 24.08
C ILE A 632 -27.48 -76.87 23.25
N LYS A 633 -27.84 -76.42 22.04
CA LYS A 633 -28.70 -77.20 21.13
C LYS A 633 -28.10 -78.58 20.83
N GLN A 634 -26.81 -78.64 20.51
CA GLN A 634 -26.11 -79.91 20.28
C GLN A 634 -26.11 -80.81 21.52
N LEU A 635 -25.91 -80.27 22.72
CA LEU A 635 -25.91 -81.09 23.94
C LEU A 635 -27.29 -81.67 24.24
N VAL A 636 -28.36 -80.88 24.03
CA VAL A 636 -29.76 -81.35 24.16
C VAL A 636 -30.05 -82.47 23.16
N GLU A 637 -29.68 -82.30 21.89
CA GLU A 637 -29.88 -83.31 20.83
C GLU A 637 -29.16 -84.64 21.11
N ASN A 638 -28.08 -84.61 21.89
CA ASN A 638 -27.29 -85.80 22.24
C ASN A 638 -27.57 -86.32 23.65
N ASP A 639 -28.62 -85.83 24.33
CA ASP A 639 -29.00 -86.19 25.70
C ASP A 639 -27.85 -86.02 26.72
N ILE A 640 -27.03 -84.98 26.54
CA ILE A 640 -25.91 -84.65 27.43
C ILE A 640 -26.37 -83.58 28.42
N ASN A 641 -26.18 -83.84 29.72
CA ASN A 641 -26.54 -82.90 30.79
C ASN A 641 -25.93 -81.50 30.58
N LEU A 642 -26.79 -80.47 30.60
CA LEU A 642 -26.45 -79.06 30.43
C LEU A 642 -25.75 -78.49 31.68
N SER A 643 -24.45 -78.73 31.80
CA SER A 643 -23.61 -78.08 32.82
C SER A 643 -22.72 -77.00 32.21
N LYS A 644 -22.38 -75.96 32.98
CA LYS A 644 -21.38 -74.95 32.59
C LYS A 644 -20.04 -75.56 32.17
N THR A 645 -19.65 -76.68 32.80
CA THR A 645 -18.45 -77.44 32.46
C THR A 645 -18.55 -78.05 31.07
N ASN A 646 -19.69 -78.65 30.74
CA ASN A 646 -19.94 -79.21 29.41
C ASN A 646 -20.00 -78.08 28.37
N ILE A 647 -20.71 -76.97 28.63
CA ILE A 647 -20.71 -75.84 27.69
C ILE A 647 -19.31 -75.29 27.45
N ALA A 648 -18.50 -75.10 28.50
CA ALA A 648 -17.13 -74.64 28.31
C ALA A 648 -16.28 -75.63 27.51
N LYS A 649 -16.44 -76.93 27.77
CA LYS A 649 -15.74 -78.01 27.06
C LYS A 649 -16.10 -78.08 25.57
N TYR A 650 -17.40 -78.01 25.24
CA TYR A 650 -17.88 -78.21 23.88
C TYR A 650 -17.90 -76.94 23.03
N SER A 651 -18.11 -75.76 23.63
CA SER A 651 -18.04 -74.47 22.91
C SER A 651 -16.63 -73.89 22.82
N GLY A 652 -15.71 -74.37 23.68
CA GLY A 652 -14.37 -73.80 23.85
C GLY A 652 -14.36 -72.43 24.55
N ILE A 653 -15.48 -72.00 25.12
CA ILE A 653 -15.65 -70.66 25.73
C ILE A 653 -15.76 -70.80 27.24
N ASN A 654 -14.91 -70.06 27.96
CA ASN A 654 -14.97 -70.05 29.42
C ASN A 654 -16.10 -69.15 29.94
N VAL A 655 -17.20 -69.78 30.40
CA VAL A 655 -18.39 -69.10 30.93
C VAL A 655 -18.20 -68.64 32.40
N TRP A 656 -17.16 -69.12 33.10
CA TRP A 656 -17.00 -68.90 34.55
C TRP A 656 -16.42 -67.54 34.94
N GLY A 657 -15.82 -66.81 34.00
CA GLY A 657 -15.11 -65.54 34.28
C GLY A 657 -15.71 -64.29 33.62
N GLN A 658 -16.73 -64.43 32.77
CA GLN A 658 -17.34 -63.32 32.04
C GLN A 658 -18.80 -63.16 32.48
N ILE A 659 -19.08 -62.14 33.31
CA ILE A 659 -20.41 -61.88 33.90
C ILE A 659 -21.50 -61.94 32.83
N GLU A 660 -21.27 -61.31 31.68
CA GLU A 660 -22.27 -61.22 30.62
C GLU A 660 -22.54 -62.56 29.91
N LEU A 661 -21.52 -63.37 29.63
CA LEU A 661 -21.72 -64.71 29.06
C LEU A 661 -22.36 -65.66 30.07
N GLY A 662 -22.03 -65.52 31.35
CA GLY A 662 -22.65 -66.29 32.43
C GLY A 662 -24.14 -65.99 32.57
N MET A 663 -24.53 -64.71 32.51
CA MET A 663 -25.93 -64.29 32.50
C MET A 663 -26.68 -64.80 31.25
N TYR A 664 -26.06 -64.68 30.07
CA TYR A 664 -26.66 -65.16 28.83
C TYR A 664 -26.87 -66.68 28.83
N TYR A 665 -25.89 -67.46 29.29
CA TYR A 665 -26.02 -68.91 29.47
C TYR A 665 -27.23 -69.26 30.35
N HIS A 666 -27.36 -68.62 31.53
CA HIS A 666 -28.47 -68.88 32.44
C HIS A 666 -29.82 -68.54 31.80
N SER A 667 -29.92 -67.40 31.11
CA SER A 667 -31.16 -67.03 30.40
C SER A 667 -31.58 -68.06 29.33
N LEU A 668 -30.62 -68.68 28.64
CA LEU A 668 -30.91 -69.74 27.68
C LEU A 668 -31.41 -71.02 28.37
N ILE A 669 -30.83 -71.39 29.51
CA ILE A 669 -31.26 -72.57 30.28
C ILE A 669 -32.67 -72.37 30.84
N GLU A 670 -32.96 -71.20 31.41
CA GLU A 670 -34.30 -70.85 31.90
C GLU A 670 -35.35 -70.97 30.79
N SER A 671 -35.05 -70.44 29.59
CA SER A 671 -35.97 -70.53 28.45
C SER A 671 -36.24 -71.97 27.95
N LEU A 672 -35.33 -72.91 28.20
CA LEU A 672 -35.54 -74.32 27.86
C LEU A 672 -36.45 -75.02 28.87
N GLY A 673 -36.37 -74.66 30.16
CA GLY A 673 -37.21 -75.24 31.21
C GLY A 673 -38.66 -74.76 31.20
N GLU A 674 -38.94 -73.58 30.61
CA GLU A 674 -40.31 -73.08 30.45
C GLU A 674 -41.08 -73.80 29.33
N GLY A 675 -40.40 -74.36 28.32
CA GLY A 675 -41.03 -75.07 27.21
C GLY A 675 -41.57 -76.47 27.57
N GLU A 676 -40.98 -77.16 28.54
CA GLU A 676 -41.44 -78.49 28.98
C GLU A 676 -42.72 -78.44 29.84
N ASN A 677 -43.09 -77.26 30.37
CA ASN A 677 -44.29 -77.09 31.18
C ASN A 677 -45.51 -76.57 30.40
N SER A 678 -45.35 -76.17 29.12
CA SER A 678 -46.46 -75.66 28.29
C SER A 678 -47.15 -76.72 27.41
N ASP A 679 -46.56 -77.91 27.23
CA ASP A 679 -47.16 -79.03 26.49
C ASP A 679 -47.83 -80.09 27.41
N ALA A 680 -48.03 -79.75 28.69
CA ALA A 680 -48.76 -80.55 29.68
C ALA A 680 -50.14 -79.94 30.05
N GLY A 681 -50.74 -79.20 29.12
CA GLY A 681 -52.09 -78.62 29.21
C GLY A 681 -53.01 -79.10 28.10
#